data_AF-A0AAW0AJF0-F1
#
_entry.id   AF-A0AAW0AJF0-F1
#
_cell.length_a   1.000
_cell.length_b   1.000
_cell.length_c   1.000
_cell.angle_alpha   90.00
_cell.angle_beta   90.00
_cell.angle_gamma   90.00
#
_symmetry.space_group_name_H-M   'P 1'
#
loop_
_entity.id
_entity.type
_entity.pdbx_description
1 polymer ?
#
loop_
_entity_poly.entity_id
_entity_poly.type
_entity_poly.pdbx_seq_one_letter_code
_entity_poly.pdbx_strand_id
1 'polypeptide(L)'
;MSTVVRLSEWTPSTRRLKFVWKPIDYDEMKNYDIPFAIKEYLQNIAGQVKKKLHIREWNDWSKENLFNKTDEERQARKASLIASFPGMLTGPYASHLIRQYIALPLYVLTANVAVPHEPNFMAAVVLWTAMDGMRALSFFNNHLDDSASFESFVKDGDSTSRYSPFPVAQTGKGFILATQFLVQEMNKNALAALPADAKIRDLPNANISFRVGSQIGELKWSRGRKPGAPITLNATLDDLTLYNTQEEYIEARYHQEIDASGGGDPNTYDGRVGNKKKRLEDAAFNIARMKKLRIQYGLDRADSTSAVLPDEVCISVLRLPPKHTPEYLFSAVFGIFPPTRQWRLDNSNVVFFMGAHSAEPRFYYRDQYVQRGIRLAHISINYHGELELSPDHTAIVRDKSGKLEQYTKELGRDADEAFRTLPDLAGELAVEILLDDHPDALARILRPRDKQAAAQYRTAFKLAMQRVFQLAGSDRIYPHTQTESDLSIFPQLGLHPVLIGEHAFQVIHESGAYLPIAHYARQLNAISDPLREQLLNASEVPNYPGLSLVRILFKSALPSLPSANISVREFRHLHPRSAWSPDYQNLAFAVPRDCDEHGLKPCFCWLGPTLAVAADEYKGSPRISAENLWTLLANLMGRHLGMETALPTMKGCPGLILLPVEAPYTSAVALTTSRTSTMVNTTSGAFQSSAPPRMIDGSRNGYTQPLSLSKRPGQPAVDSILTPKPRDISAAQQDHLPGIEPRTAADDRASVNNALAQLSLHFKSMHDQVEELQSQVNKSNDLITAKDQNIVQKDERIVAKDVRIAELEEDMRRLLDLGNVFSENVAQFSEVKERAVKRQRAA
;
A
#
# COMPACT_ATOMS: atom_id res chain seq x y z
N MET A 1 41.02 4.86 -61.22
CA MET A 1 42.14 4.91 -60.25
C MET A 1 41.55 4.73 -58.87
N SER A 2 41.96 3.64 -58.23
CA SER A 2 41.54 3.13 -56.93
C SER A 2 42.04 4.02 -55.79
N THR A 3 41.14 4.54 -54.96
CA THR A 3 41.51 5.11 -53.66
C THR A 3 41.42 4.00 -52.63
N VAL A 4 42.57 3.39 -52.36
CA VAL A 4 42.79 2.44 -51.27
C VAL A 4 42.66 3.20 -49.95
N VAL A 5 41.54 3.02 -49.26
CA VAL A 5 41.43 3.37 -47.84
C VAL A 5 42.14 2.24 -47.08
N ARG A 6 43.27 2.60 -46.45
CA ARG A 6 44.03 1.72 -45.56
C ARG A 6 43.14 1.29 -44.39
N LEU A 7 42.73 0.03 -44.41
CA LEU A 7 42.37 -0.74 -43.21
C LEU A 7 43.67 -1.03 -42.44
N SER A 8 44.08 -0.09 -41.60
CA SER A 8 45.14 -0.33 -40.62
C SER A 8 44.72 0.32 -39.32
N GLU A 9 44.07 -0.48 -38.48
CA GLU A 9 43.98 -0.41 -37.01
C GLU A 9 42.66 -1.05 -36.54
N TRP A 10 42.58 -2.37 -36.62
CA TRP A 10 41.70 -3.17 -35.77
C TRP A 10 42.51 -4.40 -35.34
N THR A 11 43.22 -4.29 -34.23
CA THR A 11 43.76 -5.44 -33.50
C THR A 11 42.74 -5.82 -32.45
N PRO A 12 41.97 -6.92 -32.60
CA PRO A 12 41.04 -7.35 -31.57
C PRO A 12 41.84 -8.04 -30.46
N SER A 13 41.99 -7.36 -29.32
CA SER A 13 42.57 -7.95 -28.10
C SER A 13 41.62 -9.02 -27.56
N THR A 14 41.82 -10.28 -27.93
CA THR A 14 40.87 -11.39 -27.65
C THR A 14 41.10 -12.03 -26.28
N ARG A 15 41.14 -11.22 -25.22
CA ARG A 15 40.90 -11.69 -23.86
C ARG A 15 39.39 -11.89 -23.70
N ARG A 16 38.94 -13.07 -23.25
CA ARG A 16 37.55 -13.26 -22.77
C ARG A 16 37.25 -12.10 -21.83
N LEU A 17 36.27 -11.26 -22.18
CA LEU A 17 35.91 -10.13 -21.35
C LEU A 17 35.48 -10.69 -20.00
N LYS A 18 36.16 -10.21 -18.95
CA LYS A 18 35.98 -10.68 -17.59
C LYS A 18 35.44 -9.54 -16.76
N PHE A 19 34.24 -9.72 -16.24
CA PHE A 19 33.56 -8.79 -15.35
C PHE A 19 33.72 -9.31 -13.92
N VAL A 20 34.41 -8.55 -13.08
CA VAL A 20 34.61 -8.90 -11.67
C VAL A 20 33.45 -8.33 -10.86
N TRP A 21 32.69 -9.20 -10.20
CA TRP A 21 31.57 -8.82 -9.36
C TRP A 21 31.97 -8.71 -7.89
N LYS A 22 30.99 -8.78 -6.98
CA LYS A 22 31.17 -8.53 -5.56
C LYS A 22 31.87 -9.71 -4.86
N PRO A 23 32.48 -9.49 -3.69
CA PRO A 23 32.95 -10.56 -2.81
C PRO A 23 31.84 -11.52 -2.39
N ILE A 24 32.21 -12.75 -2.00
CA ILE A 24 31.30 -13.68 -1.30
C ILE A 24 30.72 -13.02 -0.02
N ASP A 25 29.46 -13.33 0.31
CA ASP A 25 28.74 -12.79 1.48
C ASP A 25 28.73 -11.24 1.57
N TYR A 26 28.68 -10.56 0.42
CA TYR A 26 28.54 -9.10 0.33
C TYR A 26 27.30 -8.59 1.09
N ASP A 27 27.48 -7.51 1.87
CA ASP A 27 26.47 -7.02 2.84
C ASP A 27 25.09 -6.74 2.25
N GLU A 28 25.03 -6.21 1.02
CA GLU A 28 23.75 -5.90 0.35
C GLU A 28 22.92 -7.15 0.06
N MET A 29 23.54 -8.34 -0.03
CA MET A 29 22.83 -9.61 -0.23
C MET A 29 22.32 -10.23 1.07
N LYS A 30 22.60 -9.68 2.25
CA LYS A 30 22.17 -10.25 3.54
C LYS A 30 20.65 -10.37 3.67
N ASN A 31 19.91 -9.51 2.98
CA ASN A 31 18.46 -9.56 2.98
C ASN A 31 17.90 -10.38 1.82
N TYR A 32 18.71 -10.82 0.85
CA TYR A 32 18.19 -11.56 -0.30
C TYR A 32 17.68 -12.94 0.12
N ASP A 33 16.59 -13.36 -0.50
CA ASP A 33 16.09 -14.72 -0.48
C ASP A 33 15.87 -15.22 -1.92
N ILE A 34 15.59 -16.52 -2.07
CA ILE A 34 15.39 -17.13 -3.40
C ILE A 34 14.25 -16.44 -4.17
N PRO A 35 13.05 -16.19 -3.57
CA PRO A 35 11.97 -15.50 -4.27
C PRO A 35 12.37 -14.09 -4.74
N PHE A 36 13.05 -13.30 -3.91
CA PHE A 36 13.49 -11.96 -4.26
C PHE A 36 14.53 -11.98 -5.39
N ALA A 37 15.46 -12.94 -5.39
CA ALA A 37 16.42 -13.09 -6.49
C ALA A 37 15.73 -13.49 -7.82
N ILE A 38 14.74 -14.38 -7.77
CA ILE A 38 13.92 -14.75 -8.94
C ILE A 38 13.11 -13.57 -9.46
N LYS A 39 12.57 -12.75 -8.55
CA LYS A 39 11.86 -11.51 -8.88
C LYS A 39 12.71 -10.57 -9.74
N GLU A 40 14.00 -10.40 -9.45
CA GLU A 40 14.87 -9.53 -10.27
C GLU A 40 14.98 -10.01 -11.73
N TYR A 41 14.91 -11.32 -12.00
CA TYR A 41 14.86 -11.84 -13.37
C TYR A 41 13.51 -11.57 -14.05
N LEU A 42 12.41 -11.81 -13.33
CA LEU A 42 11.06 -11.55 -13.82
C LEU A 42 10.81 -10.06 -14.08
N GLN A 43 11.37 -9.21 -13.24
CA GLN A 43 11.26 -7.76 -13.36
C GLN A 43 11.89 -7.26 -14.66
N ASN A 44 12.97 -7.87 -15.14
CA ASN A 44 13.53 -7.53 -16.45
C ASN A 44 12.55 -7.87 -17.58
N ILE A 45 11.93 -9.04 -17.54
CA ILE A 45 10.92 -9.46 -18.54
C ILE A 45 9.70 -8.52 -18.49
N ALA A 46 9.11 -8.34 -17.31
CA ALA A 46 7.95 -7.46 -17.12
C ALA A 46 8.27 -5.99 -17.45
N GLY A 47 9.50 -5.54 -17.17
CA GLY A 47 9.97 -4.19 -17.47
C GLY A 47 9.99 -3.91 -18.97
N GLN A 48 10.41 -4.89 -19.79
CA GLN A 48 10.36 -4.78 -21.25
C GLN A 48 8.92 -4.63 -21.76
N VAL A 49 7.99 -5.44 -21.25
CA VAL A 49 6.55 -5.30 -21.59
C VAL A 49 6.02 -3.92 -21.22
N LYS A 50 6.23 -3.49 -19.97
CA LYS A 50 5.76 -2.19 -19.45
C LYS A 50 6.31 -1.03 -20.27
N LYS A 51 7.58 -1.12 -20.70
CA LYS A 51 8.23 -0.12 -21.55
C LYS A 51 7.60 -0.06 -22.94
N LYS A 52 7.47 -1.21 -23.61
CA LYS A 52 6.94 -1.29 -24.98
C LYS A 52 5.47 -0.91 -25.09
N LEU A 53 4.68 -1.20 -24.05
CA LEU A 53 3.26 -0.85 -24.00
C LEU A 53 2.96 0.51 -23.36
N HIS A 54 3.97 1.18 -22.78
CA HIS A 54 3.80 2.42 -22.01
C HIS A 54 2.75 2.32 -20.88
N ILE A 55 2.75 1.18 -20.18
CA ILE A 55 1.84 0.90 -19.05
C ILE A 55 2.62 0.74 -17.74
N ARG A 56 1.96 1.05 -16.61
CA ARG A 56 2.54 0.94 -15.26
C ARG A 56 2.31 -0.44 -14.62
N GLU A 57 1.19 -1.05 -14.98
CA GLU A 57 0.72 -2.34 -14.48
C GLU A 57 0.73 -3.35 -15.61
N TRP A 58 1.29 -4.54 -15.36
CA TRP A 58 1.21 -5.65 -16.30
C TRP A 58 1.24 -6.96 -15.53
N ASN A 59 0.22 -7.80 -15.75
CA ASN A 59 0.08 -9.07 -15.06
C ASN A 59 -0.54 -10.18 -15.94
N ASP A 60 -0.40 -10.08 -17.25
CA ASP A 60 -1.06 -11.00 -18.19
C ASP A 60 -0.23 -12.28 -18.39
N TRP A 61 0.10 -12.95 -17.29
CA TRP A 61 0.77 -14.24 -17.30
C TRP A 61 -0.23 -15.38 -17.48
N SER A 62 -0.05 -16.16 -18.54
CA SER A 62 -0.69 -17.47 -18.66
C SER A 62 0.06 -18.49 -17.82
N LYS A 63 -0.67 -19.23 -16.98
CA LYS A 63 -0.14 -20.14 -15.96
C LYS A 63 -0.56 -21.56 -16.27
N GLU A 64 0.41 -22.47 -16.34
CA GLU A 64 0.16 -23.89 -16.59
C GLU A 64 0.84 -24.72 -15.49
N ASN A 65 0.01 -25.41 -14.69
CA ASN A 65 0.46 -26.29 -13.62
C ASN A 65 0.47 -27.74 -14.11
N LEU A 66 1.64 -28.38 -14.09
CA LEU A 66 1.87 -29.73 -14.60
C LEU A 66 2.18 -30.75 -13.48
N PHE A 67 1.97 -30.40 -12.20
CA PHE A 67 2.26 -31.30 -11.09
C PHE A 67 1.44 -32.60 -11.12
N ASN A 68 0.20 -32.52 -11.60
CA ASN A 68 -0.72 -33.67 -11.66
C ASN A 68 -0.75 -34.32 -13.05
N LYS A 69 0.20 -33.97 -13.93
CA LYS A 69 0.28 -34.45 -15.31
C LYS A 69 1.23 -35.63 -15.43
N THR A 70 0.97 -36.53 -16.37
CA THR A 70 1.82 -37.70 -16.60
C THR A 70 3.17 -37.28 -17.20
N ASP A 71 4.19 -38.13 -17.05
CA ASP A 71 5.51 -37.87 -17.64
C ASP A 71 5.45 -37.73 -19.16
N GLU A 72 4.57 -38.49 -19.83
CA GLU A 72 4.33 -38.40 -21.27
C GLU A 72 3.76 -37.04 -21.66
N GLU A 73 2.74 -36.55 -20.96
CA GLU A 73 2.17 -35.21 -21.18
C GLU A 73 3.23 -34.13 -20.96
N ARG A 74 4.04 -34.25 -19.89
CA ARG A 74 5.12 -33.32 -19.58
C ARG A 74 6.24 -33.35 -20.63
N GLN A 75 6.55 -34.51 -21.19
CA GLN A 75 7.53 -34.66 -22.26
C GLN A 75 7.03 -34.07 -23.58
N ALA A 76 5.76 -34.27 -23.93
CA ALA A 76 5.13 -33.62 -25.07
C ALA A 76 5.13 -32.09 -24.89
N ARG A 77 4.82 -31.62 -23.68
CA ARG A 77 4.86 -30.19 -23.37
C ARG A 77 6.28 -29.62 -23.45
N LYS A 78 7.28 -30.35 -22.96
CA LYS A 78 8.70 -30.02 -23.15
C LYS A 78 8.99 -29.82 -24.64
N ALA A 79 8.66 -30.77 -25.51
CA ALA A 79 8.89 -30.64 -26.95
C ALA A 79 8.22 -29.38 -27.55
N SER A 80 6.98 -29.08 -27.14
CA SER A 80 6.28 -27.86 -27.56
C SER A 80 6.97 -26.58 -27.10
N LEU A 81 7.40 -26.50 -25.82
CA LEU A 81 8.11 -25.32 -25.29
C LEU A 81 9.43 -25.08 -26.04
N ILE A 82 10.13 -26.15 -26.40
CA ILE A 82 11.39 -26.08 -27.16
C ILE A 82 11.15 -25.52 -28.56
N ALA A 83 10.08 -25.95 -29.22
CA ALA A 83 9.71 -25.45 -30.54
C ALA A 83 9.29 -23.98 -30.50
N SER A 84 8.56 -23.55 -29.45
CA SER A 84 8.10 -22.16 -29.29
C SER A 84 9.17 -21.19 -28.81
N PHE A 85 10.15 -21.67 -28.03
CA PHE A 85 11.16 -20.85 -27.37
C PHE A 85 12.57 -21.45 -27.58
N PRO A 86 13.09 -21.49 -28.81
CA PRO A 86 14.31 -22.21 -29.15
C PRO A 86 15.53 -21.71 -28.36
N GLY A 87 15.58 -20.40 -28.07
CA GLY A 87 16.65 -19.78 -27.27
C GLY A 87 16.75 -20.27 -25.83
N MET A 88 15.63 -20.74 -25.24
CA MET A 88 15.55 -21.26 -23.86
C MET A 88 16.51 -22.43 -23.62
N LEU A 89 16.89 -23.13 -24.70
CA LEU A 89 17.70 -24.34 -24.66
C LEU A 89 19.14 -24.16 -25.16
N THR A 90 19.60 -22.92 -25.31
CA THR A 90 20.96 -22.68 -25.79
C THR A 90 21.93 -22.31 -24.67
N GLY A 91 23.18 -22.70 -24.84
CA GLY A 91 24.24 -22.51 -23.86
C GLY A 91 24.55 -23.75 -23.01
N PRO A 92 25.61 -23.67 -22.17
CA PRO A 92 26.20 -24.83 -21.52
C PRO A 92 25.20 -25.56 -20.62
N TYR A 93 24.40 -24.84 -19.83
CA TYR A 93 23.44 -25.44 -18.90
C TYR A 93 22.10 -25.81 -19.53
N ALA A 94 21.72 -25.11 -20.59
CA ALA A 94 20.54 -25.44 -21.36
C ALA A 94 20.72 -26.79 -22.08
N SER A 95 21.95 -27.09 -22.53
CA SER A 95 22.32 -28.41 -23.02
C SER A 95 22.21 -29.52 -21.95
N HIS A 96 22.39 -29.20 -20.66
CA HIS A 96 22.16 -30.15 -19.58
C HIS A 96 20.66 -30.48 -19.44
N LEU A 97 19.77 -29.49 -19.56
CA LEU A 97 18.31 -29.69 -19.55
C LEU A 97 17.81 -30.51 -20.77
N ILE A 98 18.50 -30.39 -21.91
CA ILE A 98 18.22 -31.18 -23.13
C ILE A 98 18.71 -32.61 -23.00
N ARG A 99 20.00 -32.78 -22.67
CA ARG A 99 20.67 -34.09 -22.69
C ARG A 99 20.19 -35.00 -21.58
N GLN A 100 19.77 -34.42 -20.47
CA GLN A 100 19.04 -35.14 -19.45
C GLN A 100 17.61 -35.35 -19.98
N TYR A 101 17.30 -36.58 -20.46
CA TYR A 101 15.95 -37.12 -20.68
C TYR A 101 15.04 -37.10 -19.42
N ILE A 102 15.49 -36.39 -18.40
CA ILE A 102 15.14 -36.52 -17.00
C ILE A 102 14.50 -35.22 -16.50
N ALA A 103 14.80 -34.07 -17.14
CA ALA A 103 14.22 -32.79 -16.76
C ALA A 103 12.86 -32.59 -17.44
N LEU A 104 11.78 -32.62 -16.66
CA LEU A 104 10.39 -32.42 -17.10
C LEU A 104 9.83 -31.09 -16.56
N PRO A 105 9.00 -30.36 -17.33
CA PRO A 105 8.38 -29.13 -16.86
C PRO A 105 7.34 -29.44 -15.77
N LEU A 106 7.41 -28.71 -14.65
CA LEU A 106 6.44 -28.77 -13.55
C LEU A 106 5.46 -27.60 -13.56
N TYR A 107 5.94 -26.42 -13.94
CA TYR A 107 5.15 -25.21 -13.92
C TYR A 107 5.65 -24.27 -15.01
N VAL A 108 4.75 -23.69 -15.79
CA VAL A 108 5.07 -22.82 -16.91
C VAL A 108 4.31 -21.52 -16.76
N LEU A 109 5.05 -20.42 -16.86
CA LEU A 109 4.50 -19.08 -17.08
C LEU A 109 4.79 -18.68 -18.51
N THR A 110 3.79 -18.19 -19.23
CA THR A 110 3.98 -17.65 -20.57
C THR A 110 3.31 -16.29 -20.71
N ALA A 111 3.87 -15.45 -21.57
CA ALA A 111 3.28 -14.19 -21.99
C ALA A 111 3.45 -14.06 -23.50
N ASN A 112 2.38 -13.64 -24.18
CA ASN A 112 2.39 -13.30 -25.59
C ASN A 112 1.65 -11.97 -25.74
N VAL A 113 2.40 -10.90 -25.90
CA VAL A 113 1.91 -9.52 -25.86
C VAL A 113 2.12 -8.90 -27.23
N ALA A 114 1.05 -8.39 -27.83
CA ALA A 114 1.14 -7.67 -29.09
C ALA A 114 1.85 -6.32 -28.88
N VAL A 115 2.94 -6.09 -29.61
CA VAL A 115 3.68 -4.83 -29.58
C VAL A 115 3.43 -4.09 -30.90
N PRO A 116 3.02 -2.81 -30.88
CA PRO A 116 2.80 -2.06 -32.12
C PRO A 116 4.08 -1.98 -32.96
N HIS A 117 3.97 -2.32 -34.25
CA HIS A 117 5.06 -2.23 -35.25
C HIS A 117 6.29 -3.11 -34.99
N GLU A 118 6.23 -4.02 -34.03
CA GLU A 118 7.28 -4.97 -33.70
C GLU A 118 6.70 -6.40 -33.66
N PRO A 119 7.54 -7.45 -33.72
CA PRO A 119 7.09 -8.80 -33.40
C PRO A 119 6.42 -8.86 -32.03
N ASN A 120 5.51 -9.81 -31.82
CA ASN A 120 4.93 -10.00 -30.51
C ASN A 120 6.02 -10.28 -29.46
N PHE A 121 5.89 -9.65 -28.30
CA PHE A 121 6.69 -9.96 -27.14
C PHE A 121 6.27 -11.32 -26.60
N MET A 122 7.21 -12.26 -26.65
CA MET A 122 7.07 -13.61 -26.17
C MET A 122 8.00 -13.83 -24.99
N ALA A 123 7.44 -14.28 -23.87
CA ALA A 123 8.22 -14.71 -22.72
C ALA A 123 7.75 -16.05 -22.17
N ALA A 124 8.69 -16.81 -21.63
CA ALA A 124 8.43 -18.08 -20.97
C ALA A 124 9.32 -18.21 -19.73
N VAL A 125 8.72 -18.65 -18.62
CA VAL A 125 9.44 -19.06 -17.42
C VAL A 125 9.03 -20.46 -17.06
N VAL A 126 9.99 -21.39 -17.05
CA VAL A 126 9.74 -22.81 -16.86
C VAL A 126 10.45 -23.29 -15.62
N LEU A 127 9.68 -23.84 -14.68
CA LEU A 127 10.19 -24.64 -13.58
C LEU A 127 10.30 -26.09 -14.04
N TRP A 128 11.51 -26.61 -14.08
CA TRP A 128 11.83 -27.99 -14.41
C TRP A 128 12.06 -28.81 -13.14
N THR A 129 11.80 -30.11 -13.21
CA THR A 129 12.24 -31.11 -12.24
C THR A 129 13.08 -32.17 -12.91
N ALA A 130 14.21 -32.52 -12.32
CA ALA A 130 14.96 -33.71 -12.66
C ALA A 130 14.41 -34.95 -11.88
N MET A 131 14.85 -36.15 -12.26
CA MET A 131 14.49 -37.43 -11.61
C MET A 131 14.98 -37.50 -10.16
N ASP A 132 16.09 -36.83 -9.85
CA ASP A 132 16.60 -36.70 -8.48
C ASP A 132 15.77 -35.71 -7.63
N GLY A 133 14.71 -35.14 -8.20
CA GLY A 133 13.83 -34.15 -7.59
C GLY A 133 14.39 -32.72 -7.64
N MET A 134 15.63 -32.53 -8.06
CA MET A 134 16.24 -31.20 -8.13
C MET A 134 15.49 -30.33 -9.13
N ARG A 135 15.33 -29.05 -8.79
CA ARG A 135 14.59 -28.10 -9.61
C ARG A 135 15.53 -27.22 -10.42
N ALA A 136 15.04 -26.75 -11.57
CA ALA A 136 15.72 -25.74 -12.35
C ALA A 136 14.70 -24.70 -12.85
N LEU A 137 15.14 -23.47 -13.06
CA LEU A 137 14.34 -22.41 -13.67
C LEU A 137 14.99 -21.95 -14.97
N SER A 138 14.20 -21.84 -16.03
CA SER A 138 14.59 -21.15 -17.25
C SER A 138 13.71 -19.92 -17.42
N PHE A 139 14.32 -18.79 -17.75
CA PHE A 139 13.66 -17.53 -18.09
C PHE A 139 14.02 -17.20 -19.52
N PHE A 140 13.04 -16.92 -20.36
CA PHE A 140 13.21 -16.57 -21.75
C PHE A 140 12.35 -15.38 -22.10
N ASN A 141 12.89 -14.46 -22.90
CA ASN A 141 12.10 -13.51 -23.66
C ASN A 141 12.80 -13.15 -24.98
N ASN A 142 12.04 -12.80 -26.02
CA ASN A 142 12.55 -12.49 -27.36
C ASN A 142 12.70 -10.99 -27.62
N HIS A 143 12.90 -10.16 -26.60
CA HIS A 143 13.00 -8.71 -26.76
C HIS A 143 14.11 -8.15 -25.88
N LEU A 144 14.91 -7.28 -26.47
CA LEU A 144 15.92 -6.51 -25.78
C LEU A 144 15.84 -5.08 -26.28
N ASP A 145 16.13 -4.13 -25.41
CA ASP A 145 16.25 -2.75 -25.83
C ASP A 145 17.41 -2.57 -26.81
N ASP A 146 17.23 -1.80 -27.88
CA ASP A 146 18.25 -1.59 -28.93
C ASP A 146 19.60 -1.08 -28.37
N SER A 147 19.54 -0.33 -27.28
CA SER A 147 20.73 0.20 -26.59
C SER A 147 21.34 -0.77 -25.57
N ALA A 148 20.62 -1.83 -25.21
CA ALA A 148 21.08 -2.80 -24.24
C ALA A 148 21.93 -3.87 -24.94
N SER A 149 23.01 -4.25 -24.28
CA SER A 149 23.89 -5.34 -24.72
C SER A 149 24.17 -6.26 -23.54
N PHE A 150 24.92 -7.33 -23.76
CA PHE A 150 25.39 -8.20 -22.68
C PHE A 150 26.06 -7.40 -21.54
N GLU A 151 26.84 -6.38 -21.88
CA GLU A 151 27.52 -5.54 -20.90
C GLU A 151 26.54 -4.82 -19.95
N SER A 152 25.37 -4.42 -20.45
CA SER A 152 24.33 -3.74 -19.68
C SER A 152 23.77 -4.59 -18.52
N PHE A 153 23.94 -5.91 -18.58
CA PHE A 153 23.52 -6.83 -17.51
C PHE A 153 24.65 -7.15 -16.51
N VAL A 154 25.91 -7.11 -16.96
CA VAL A 154 27.06 -7.63 -16.17
C VAL A 154 27.95 -6.55 -15.58
N LYS A 155 27.84 -5.30 -16.05
CA LYS A 155 28.53 -4.13 -15.47
C LYS A 155 27.65 -3.50 -14.40
N ASP A 156 28.21 -3.37 -13.20
CA ASP A 156 27.53 -2.75 -12.08
C ASP A 156 27.25 -1.26 -12.38
N GLY A 157 26.00 -0.83 -12.16
CA GLY A 157 25.53 0.54 -12.44
C GLY A 157 25.11 0.80 -13.89
N ASP A 158 25.39 -0.08 -14.85
CA ASP A 158 24.88 0.07 -16.21
C ASP A 158 23.37 -0.24 -16.25
N SER A 159 22.68 0.42 -17.18
CA SER A 159 21.22 0.36 -17.31
C SER A 159 20.82 -0.30 -18.61
N THR A 160 19.88 -1.24 -18.53
CA THR A 160 19.15 -1.75 -19.69
C THR A 160 18.02 -0.81 -20.11
N SER A 161 17.58 0.09 -19.23
CA SER A 161 16.42 0.97 -19.43
C SER A 161 16.76 2.43 -19.10
N ARG A 162 17.66 3.03 -19.87
CA ARG A 162 17.99 4.45 -19.71
C ARG A 162 16.73 5.30 -19.97
N TYR A 163 16.35 6.13 -19.00
CA TYR A 163 15.32 7.18 -19.11
C TYR A 163 13.84 6.76 -19.17
N SER A 164 13.49 5.48 -18.99
CA SER A 164 12.07 5.06 -18.98
C SER A 164 11.47 5.17 -17.56
N PRO A 165 10.34 5.89 -17.36
CA PRO A 165 9.65 5.95 -16.06
C PRO A 165 8.74 4.73 -15.79
N PHE A 166 8.57 3.85 -16.78
CA PHE A 166 7.65 2.71 -16.71
C PHE A 166 8.20 1.52 -15.90
N PRO A 167 9.41 1.00 -16.17
CA PRO A 167 9.99 -0.09 -15.39
C PRO A 167 10.51 0.40 -14.03
N VAL A 168 10.45 -0.48 -13.03
CA VAL A 168 10.94 -0.24 -11.67
C VAL A 168 12.47 -0.35 -11.58
N ALA A 169 13.09 -1.18 -12.43
CA ALA A 169 14.54 -1.36 -12.47
C ALA A 169 15.20 -0.41 -13.46
N GLN A 170 16.14 0.39 -12.97
CA GLN A 170 16.95 1.27 -13.83
C GLN A 170 18.40 0.80 -13.96
N THR A 171 18.88 -0.17 -13.18
CA THR A 171 20.29 -0.61 -13.24
C THR A 171 20.42 -2.14 -13.19
N GLY A 172 21.48 -2.68 -13.77
CA GLY A 172 21.84 -4.10 -13.75
C GLY A 172 22.32 -4.60 -12.38
N LYS A 173 22.43 -3.71 -11.37
CA LYS A 173 22.87 -4.06 -10.02
C LYS A 173 22.01 -5.16 -9.39
N GLY A 174 20.68 -5.04 -9.48
CA GLY A 174 19.74 -6.05 -8.97
C GLY A 174 19.96 -7.43 -9.61
N PHE A 175 20.18 -7.48 -10.92
CA PHE A 175 20.51 -8.72 -11.64
C PHE A 175 21.81 -9.35 -11.14
N ILE A 176 22.88 -8.55 -10.96
CA ILE A 176 24.19 -9.04 -10.48
C ILE A 176 24.05 -9.61 -9.06
N LEU A 177 23.39 -8.89 -8.16
CA LEU A 177 23.20 -9.32 -6.77
C LEU A 177 22.32 -10.58 -6.69
N ALA A 178 21.21 -10.64 -7.43
CA ALA A 178 20.35 -11.81 -7.49
C ALA A 178 21.10 -13.06 -7.99
N THR A 179 21.86 -12.90 -9.08
CA THR A 179 22.66 -13.98 -9.65
C THR A 179 23.74 -14.46 -8.70
N GLN A 180 24.44 -13.52 -8.07
CA GLN A 180 25.49 -13.85 -7.12
C GLN A 180 24.95 -14.51 -5.85
N PHE A 181 23.80 -14.05 -5.34
CA PHE A 181 23.09 -14.67 -4.22
C PHE A 181 22.70 -16.12 -4.55
N LEU A 182 22.04 -16.35 -5.69
CA LEU A 182 21.61 -17.69 -6.10
C LEU A 182 22.81 -18.64 -6.26
N VAL A 183 23.92 -18.20 -6.88
CA VAL A 183 25.14 -19.02 -6.98
C VAL A 183 25.66 -19.41 -5.59
N GLN A 184 25.69 -18.47 -4.64
CA GLN A 184 26.13 -18.77 -3.27
C GLN A 184 25.19 -19.74 -2.57
N GLU A 185 23.89 -19.54 -2.69
CA GLU A 185 22.87 -20.38 -2.05
C GLU A 185 22.89 -21.81 -2.60
N MET A 186 23.03 -21.98 -3.91
CA MET A 186 23.16 -23.31 -4.52
C MET A 186 24.47 -23.99 -4.16
N ASN A 187 25.55 -23.21 -4.02
CA ASN A 187 26.84 -23.72 -3.56
C ASN A 187 26.80 -24.17 -2.09
N LYS A 188 26.12 -23.43 -1.22
CA LYS A 188 25.89 -23.82 0.19
C LYS A 188 25.16 -25.15 0.27
N ASN A 189 24.08 -25.32 -0.51
CA ASN A 189 23.33 -26.56 -0.58
C ASN A 189 24.15 -27.73 -1.14
N ALA A 190 24.97 -27.48 -2.17
CA ALA A 190 25.85 -28.50 -2.74
C ALA A 190 26.98 -28.90 -1.77
N LEU A 191 27.58 -27.96 -1.03
CA LEU A 191 28.57 -28.25 0.01
C LEU A 191 27.99 -29.07 1.15
N ALA A 192 26.77 -28.77 1.58
CA ALA A 192 26.09 -29.52 2.64
C ALA A 192 25.86 -31.00 2.28
N ALA A 193 25.83 -31.32 0.98
CA ALA A 193 25.71 -32.68 0.47
C ALA A 193 27.07 -33.38 0.26
N LEU A 194 28.18 -32.67 0.38
CA LEU A 194 29.54 -33.20 0.23
C LEU A 194 30.16 -33.53 1.61
N PRO A 195 31.23 -34.35 1.65
CA PRO A 195 32.01 -34.59 2.86
C PRO A 195 32.51 -33.29 3.51
N ALA A 196 32.70 -33.29 4.84
CA ALA A 196 33.04 -32.09 5.62
C ALA A 196 34.38 -31.43 5.24
N ASP A 197 35.26 -32.13 4.53
CA ASP A 197 36.55 -31.65 4.03
C ASP A 197 36.50 -31.02 2.62
N ALA A 198 35.34 -31.09 1.94
CA ALA A 198 35.14 -30.50 0.62
C ALA A 198 35.29 -28.98 0.66
N LYS A 199 36.13 -28.44 -0.23
CA LYS A 199 36.38 -27.00 -0.35
C LYS A 199 35.47 -26.41 -1.43
N ILE A 200 35.29 -25.09 -1.39
CA ILE A 200 34.55 -24.33 -2.41
C ILE A 200 35.06 -24.59 -3.85
N ARG A 201 36.33 -24.99 -4.02
CA ARG A 201 36.92 -25.33 -5.32
C ARG A 201 36.47 -26.69 -5.87
N ASP A 202 36.00 -27.56 -4.99
CA ASP A 202 35.51 -28.89 -5.32
C ASP A 202 34.03 -28.84 -5.72
N LEU A 203 33.39 -27.67 -5.59
CA LEU A 203 32.05 -27.46 -6.07
C LEU A 203 32.03 -27.45 -7.60
N PRO A 204 31.00 -28.06 -8.21
CA PRO A 204 30.79 -27.95 -9.65
C PRO A 204 30.63 -26.49 -10.07
N ASN A 205 30.95 -26.20 -11.34
CA ASN A 205 30.82 -24.87 -11.94
C ASN A 205 29.47 -24.22 -11.59
N ALA A 206 29.46 -22.89 -11.49
CA ALA A 206 28.29 -22.13 -11.04
C ALA A 206 27.01 -22.52 -11.78
N ASN A 207 25.96 -22.83 -11.05
CA ASN A 207 24.70 -23.39 -11.58
C ASN A 207 23.83 -22.37 -12.34
N ILE A 208 24.38 -21.25 -12.82
CA ILE A 208 23.65 -20.24 -13.59
C ILE A 208 24.38 -19.93 -14.88
N SER A 209 23.65 -19.92 -15.99
CA SER A 209 24.06 -19.29 -17.25
C SER A 209 23.04 -18.27 -17.66
N PHE A 210 23.51 -17.18 -18.24
CA PHE A 210 22.66 -16.21 -18.90
C PHE A 210 23.21 -15.93 -20.30
N ARG A 211 22.32 -15.66 -21.23
CA ARG A 211 22.60 -15.45 -22.64
C ARG A 211 21.82 -14.24 -23.13
N VAL A 212 22.45 -13.43 -23.97
CA VAL A 212 21.86 -12.28 -24.66
C VAL A 212 22.24 -12.42 -26.14
N GLY A 213 21.28 -12.76 -26.99
CA GLY A 213 21.54 -13.14 -28.38
C GLY A 213 22.52 -14.31 -28.48
N SER A 214 23.64 -14.11 -29.20
CA SER A 214 24.72 -15.09 -29.31
C SER A 214 25.68 -15.11 -28.11
N GLN A 215 25.62 -14.12 -27.24
CA GLN A 215 26.58 -13.90 -26.16
C GLN A 215 26.18 -14.67 -24.90
N ILE A 216 27.10 -15.44 -24.34
CA ILE A 216 26.90 -16.27 -23.14
C ILE A 216 27.79 -15.81 -22.00
N GLY A 217 27.20 -15.67 -20.83
CA GLY A 217 27.89 -15.44 -19.57
C GLY A 217 28.11 -16.74 -18.81
N GLU A 218 29.38 -17.08 -18.59
CA GLU A 218 29.77 -18.14 -17.65
C GLU A 218 30.23 -17.53 -16.33
N LEU A 219 29.75 -18.07 -15.22
CA LEU A 219 30.10 -17.60 -13.88
C LEU A 219 31.16 -18.49 -13.24
N LYS A 220 32.26 -17.89 -12.76
CA LYS A 220 33.35 -18.60 -12.09
C LYS A 220 33.88 -17.82 -10.90
N TRP A 221 33.95 -18.47 -9.75
CA TRP A 221 34.63 -17.95 -8.57
C TRP A 221 36.13 -17.81 -8.86
N SER A 222 36.71 -16.66 -8.55
CA SER A 222 38.17 -16.48 -8.59
C SER A 222 38.70 -15.97 -7.27
N ARG A 223 39.86 -16.49 -6.88
CA ARG A 223 40.66 -15.90 -5.80
C ARG A 223 41.51 -14.77 -6.39
N GLY A 224 41.54 -13.62 -5.73
CA GLY A 224 42.46 -12.56 -6.12
C GLY A 224 43.92 -13.03 -6.06
N ARG A 225 44.80 -12.44 -6.88
CA ARG A 225 46.22 -12.81 -6.95
C ARG A 225 46.99 -12.48 -5.68
N LYS A 226 46.54 -11.47 -4.93
CA LYS A 226 47.17 -11.04 -3.68
C LYS A 226 46.74 -11.94 -2.51
N PRO A 227 47.66 -12.38 -1.63
CA PRO A 227 47.29 -13.02 -0.37
C PRO A 227 46.26 -12.17 0.39
N GLY A 228 45.21 -12.79 0.91
CA GLY A 228 44.12 -12.10 1.61
C GLY A 228 43.08 -11.41 0.72
N ALA A 229 43.25 -11.40 -0.61
CA ALA A 229 42.22 -10.85 -1.50
C ALA A 229 40.91 -11.66 -1.39
N PRO A 230 39.75 -10.99 -1.36
CA PRO A 230 38.46 -11.66 -1.26
C PRO A 230 38.22 -12.57 -2.46
N ILE A 231 37.44 -13.62 -2.24
CA ILE A 231 36.93 -14.48 -3.32
C ILE A 231 35.79 -13.72 -4.00
N THR A 232 35.92 -13.49 -5.30
CA THR A 232 34.93 -12.76 -6.10
C THR A 232 34.31 -13.67 -7.14
N LEU A 233 33.04 -13.45 -7.45
CA LEU A 233 32.40 -14.07 -8.61
C LEU A 233 32.79 -13.28 -9.86
N ASN A 234 33.05 -13.96 -10.97
CA ASN A 234 33.28 -13.28 -12.25
C ASN A 234 32.37 -13.85 -13.31
N ALA A 235 31.81 -12.96 -14.12
CA ALA A 235 31.22 -13.33 -15.39
C ALA A 235 32.29 -13.25 -16.48
N THR A 236 32.46 -14.35 -17.21
CA THR A 236 33.27 -14.38 -18.44
C THR A 236 32.33 -14.47 -19.62
N LEU A 237 32.48 -13.54 -20.55
CA LEU A 237 31.77 -13.57 -21.82
C LEU A 237 32.40 -14.61 -22.75
N ASP A 238 31.55 -15.45 -23.35
CA ASP A 238 31.84 -16.30 -24.49
C ASP A 238 30.84 -15.91 -25.60
N ASP A 239 31.29 -15.75 -26.84
CA ASP A 239 30.40 -15.43 -27.95
C ASP A 239 30.20 -16.66 -28.83
N LEU A 240 28.95 -17.06 -29.02
CA LEU A 240 28.58 -18.19 -29.87
C LEU A 240 28.27 -17.77 -31.31
N THR A 241 28.53 -16.51 -31.72
CA THR A 241 28.47 -16.15 -33.13
C THR A 241 29.26 -17.16 -33.94
N LEU A 242 28.58 -17.84 -34.86
CA LEU A 242 29.24 -18.73 -35.78
C LEU A 242 30.16 -17.89 -36.66
N TYR A 243 31.43 -18.30 -36.72
CA TYR A 243 32.35 -17.77 -37.70
C TYR A 243 31.84 -18.24 -39.08
N ASN A 244 31.61 -17.29 -39.98
CA ASN A 244 30.98 -17.57 -41.27
C ASN A 244 31.94 -18.34 -42.19
N THR A 245 33.24 -18.34 -41.88
CA THR A 245 34.24 -19.15 -42.56
C THR A 245 35.19 -19.87 -41.58
N GLN A 246 35.75 -21.00 -42.03
CA GLN A 246 36.80 -21.72 -41.31
C GLN A 246 38.07 -20.87 -41.15
N GLU A 247 38.31 -19.94 -42.07
CA GLU A 247 39.42 -18.98 -42.06
C GLU A 247 39.22 -17.92 -40.97
N GLU A 248 38.03 -17.33 -40.83
CA GLU A 248 37.71 -16.38 -39.75
C GLU A 248 37.89 -16.98 -38.34
N TYR A 249 37.56 -18.25 -38.15
CA TYR A 249 37.78 -18.94 -36.88
C TYR A 249 39.26 -19.22 -36.60
N ILE A 250 40.00 -19.68 -37.62
CA ILE A 250 41.44 -19.95 -37.52
C ILE A 250 42.18 -18.64 -37.25
N GLU A 251 41.81 -17.56 -37.92
CA GLU A 251 42.39 -16.23 -37.76
C GLU A 251 42.08 -15.66 -36.36
N ALA A 252 40.82 -15.71 -35.90
CA ALA A 252 40.44 -15.29 -34.55
C ALA A 252 41.17 -16.08 -33.44
N ARG A 253 41.35 -17.40 -33.61
CA ARG A 253 42.07 -18.25 -32.65
C ARG A 253 43.59 -18.06 -32.72
N TYR A 254 44.14 -17.83 -33.91
CA TYR A 254 45.56 -17.51 -34.12
C TYR A 254 45.93 -16.20 -33.43
N HIS A 255 45.08 -15.18 -33.54
CA HIS A 255 45.24 -13.91 -32.81
C HIS A 255 45.09 -14.08 -31.29
N GLN A 256 44.18 -14.95 -30.83
CA GLN A 256 44.00 -15.27 -29.41
C GLN A 256 45.24 -15.90 -28.74
N GLU A 257 45.97 -16.76 -29.44
CA GLU A 257 47.19 -17.38 -28.91
C GLU A 257 48.41 -16.46 -28.94
N ILE A 258 48.49 -15.53 -29.88
CA ILE A 258 49.55 -14.52 -29.97
C ILE A 258 49.43 -13.50 -28.82
N ASP A 259 48.21 -13.05 -28.50
CA ASP A 259 47.97 -12.12 -27.40
C ASP A 259 48.14 -12.76 -26.01
N ALA A 260 47.78 -14.04 -25.86
CA ALA A 260 47.95 -14.77 -24.60
C ALA A 260 49.43 -15.09 -24.28
N SER A 261 50.31 -15.07 -25.29
CA SER A 261 51.75 -15.30 -25.12
C SER A 261 52.57 -14.03 -24.86
N GLY A 262 51.90 -12.87 -24.82
CA GLY A 262 52.34 -11.63 -24.17
C GLY A 262 53.78 -11.20 -24.44
N GLY A 263 53.98 -10.35 -25.45
CA GLY A 263 55.04 -9.33 -25.50
C GLY A 263 56.46 -9.74 -25.07
N GLY A 264 56.84 -11.01 -25.27
CA GLY A 264 58.19 -11.48 -25.03
C GLY A 264 59.08 -11.04 -26.17
N ASP A 265 60.20 -10.40 -25.84
CA ASP A 265 61.26 -9.94 -26.74
C ASP A 265 61.46 -10.92 -27.92
N PRO A 266 61.34 -10.45 -29.19
CA PRO A 266 61.52 -11.27 -30.40
C PRO A 266 62.82 -12.09 -30.44
N ASN A 267 63.82 -11.73 -29.63
CA ASN A 267 65.13 -12.38 -29.61
C ASN A 267 65.24 -13.63 -28.72
N THR A 268 64.18 -14.07 -28.01
CA THR A 268 64.17 -15.38 -27.32
C THR A 268 63.50 -16.45 -28.17
N TYR A 269 64.14 -16.76 -29.30
CA TYR A 269 63.70 -17.74 -30.28
C TYR A 269 64.44 -19.06 -30.10
N ASP A 270 64.14 -19.81 -29.04
CA ASP A 270 64.46 -21.25 -29.06
C ASP A 270 63.55 -22.08 -28.12
N GLY A 271 62.86 -23.07 -28.69
CA GLY A 271 62.10 -24.09 -27.94
C GLY A 271 60.57 -23.98 -27.89
N ARG A 272 59.92 -22.84 -28.21
CA ARG A 272 58.43 -22.71 -28.11
C ARG A 272 57.64 -23.05 -29.38
N VAL A 273 58.27 -23.17 -30.55
CA VAL A 273 57.58 -23.40 -31.83
C VAL A 273 57.00 -24.81 -31.94
N GLY A 274 57.69 -25.83 -31.38
CA GLY A 274 57.20 -27.21 -31.35
C GLY A 274 55.91 -27.41 -30.54
N ASN A 275 55.75 -26.68 -29.44
CA ASN A 275 54.52 -26.70 -28.63
C ASN A 275 53.37 -25.90 -29.30
N LYS A 276 53.68 -24.94 -30.16
CA LYS A 276 52.69 -24.14 -30.89
C LYS A 276 52.02 -24.99 -32.00
N LYS A 277 52.81 -25.75 -32.76
CA LYS A 277 52.30 -26.67 -33.78
C LYS A 277 51.45 -27.79 -33.17
N LYS A 278 51.92 -28.40 -32.07
CA LYS A 278 51.17 -29.45 -31.36
C LYS A 278 49.85 -28.92 -30.78
N ARG A 279 49.82 -27.69 -30.25
CA ARG A 279 48.58 -27.05 -29.77
C ARG A 279 47.60 -26.72 -30.90
N LEU A 280 48.10 -26.31 -32.07
CA LEU A 280 47.28 -26.10 -33.27
C LEU A 280 46.72 -27.43 -33.81
N GLU A 281 47.49 -28.50 -33.75
CA GLU A 281 47.04 -29.86 -34.11
C GLU A 281 46.01 -30.38 -33.10
N ASP A 282 46.21 -30.19 -31.79
CA ASP A 282 45.24 -30.53 -30.74
C ASP A 282 43.96 -29.68 -30.84
N ALA A 283 44.10 -28.41 -31.21
CA ALA A 283 43.00 -27.51 -31.52
C ALA A 283 42.18 -27.99 -32.71
N ALA A 284 42.84 -28.33 -33.82
CA ALA A 284 42.23 -28.88 -35.04
C ALA A 284 41.58 -30.24 -34.79
N PHE A 285 42.22 -31.10 -34.00
CA PHE A 285 41.68 -32.40 -33.59
C PHE A 285 40.42 -32.24 -32.73
N ASN A 286 40.42 -31.30 -31.78
CA ASN A 286 39.24 -31.00 -30.97
C ASN A 286 38.11 -30.38 -31.82
N ILE A 287 38.41 -29.58 -32.84
CA ILE A 287 37.42 -29.07 -33.82
C ILE A 287 36.83 -30.23 -34.62
N ALA A 288 37.66 -31.10 -35.19
CA ALA A 288 37.22 -32.26 -35.95
C ALA A 288 36.37 -33.20 -35.08
N ARG A 289 36.76 -33.39 -33.81
CA ARG A 289 36.00 -34.17 -32.83
C ARG A 289 34.67 -33.51 -32.46
N MET A 290 34.63 -32.19 -32.26
CA MET A 290 33.40 -31.45 -31.97
C MET A 290 32.44 -31.42 -33.16
N LYS A 291 32.97 -31.26 -34.38
CA LYS A 291 32.21 -31.35 -35.63
C LYS A 291 31.65 -32.77 -35.84
N LYS A 292 32.48 -33.79 -35.59
CA LYS A 292 32.06 -35.20 -35.65
C LYS A 292 31.00 -35.54 -34.59
N LEU A 293 31.14 -35.04 -33.36
CA LEU A 293 30.11 -35.17 -32.31
C LEU A 293 28.83 -34.41 -32.69
N ARG A 294 28.93 -33.22 -33.29
CA ARG A 294 27.76 -32.46 -33.79
C ARG A 294 27.01 -33.23 -34.88
N ILE A 295 27.71 -33.81 -35.84
CA ILE A 295 27.11 -34.67 -36.88
C ILE A 295 26.51 -35.94 -36.25
N GLN A 296 27.24 -36.59 -35.35
CA GLN A 296 26.81 -37.85 -34.72
C GLN A 296 25.59 -37.69 -33.80
N TYR A 297 25.39 -36.52 -33.20
CA TYR A 297 24.21 -36.20 -32.37
C TYR A 297 23.13 -35.39 -33.11
N GLY A 298 23.22 -35.25 -34.45
CA GLY A 298 22.21 -34.52 -35.23
C GLY A 298 22.15 -33.01 -34.98
N LEU A 299 23.23 -32.41 -34.47
CA LEU A 299 23.40 -30.96 -34.28
C LEU A 299 23.84 -30.24 -35.56
N ASP A 300 24.23 -30.97 -36.62
CA ASP A 300 24.56 -30.45 -37.96
C ASP A 300 23.36 -30.62 -38.91
N ARG A 301 22.21 -29.98 -38.61
CA ARG A 301 21.36 -29.52 -39.71
C ARG A 301 21.95 -28.22 -40.22
N ALA A 302 22.19 -28.16 -41.53
CA ALA A 302 22.67 -26.98 -42.26
C ALA A 302 21.74 -25.74 -42.18
N ASP A 303 20.68 -25.80 -41.35
CA ASP A 303 19.86 -24.68 -40.89
C ASP A 303 20.44 -23.99 -39.63
N SER A 304 21.65 -24.35 -39.20
CA SER A 304 22.31 -23.79 -38.04
C SER A 304 22.81 -22.35 -38.23
N THR A 305 22.22 -21.53 -39.11
CA THR A 305 22.12 -20.10 -38.78
C THR A 305 21.53 -20.05 -37.38
N SER A 306 22.28 -19.52 -36.41
CA SER A 306 21.88 -19.39 -35.02
C SER A 306 20.37 -19.10 -34.96
N ALA A 307 19.54 -20.09 -34.59
CA ALA A 307 18.06 -19.98 -34.58
C ALA A 307 17.57 -19.08 -33.43
N VAL A 308 18.41 -18.12 -33.07
CA VAL A 308 18.43 -17.30 -31.88
C VAL A 308 18.56 -15.89 -32.43
N LEU A 309 17.53 -15.10 -32.20
CA LEU A 309 17.56 -13.71 -32.58
C LEU A 309 18.49 -12.92 -31.63
N PRO A 310 19.13 -11.83 -32.11
CA PRO A 310 20.05 -11.02 -31.29
C PRO A 310 19.44 -10.44 -30.02
N ASP A 311 18.12 -10.26 -30.02
CA ASP A 311 17.31 -9.70 -28.93
C ASP A 311 16.78 -10.76 -27.95
N GLU A 312 17.05 -12.05 -28.19
CA GLU A 312 16.65 -13.09 -27.25
C GLU A 312 17.50 -13.09 -25.98
N VAL A 313 16.86 -13.01 -24.83
CA VAL A 313 17.49 -13.16 -23.53
C VAL A 313 17.05 -14.49 -22.92
N CYS A 314 18.01 -15.25 -22.41
CA CYS A 314 17.74 -16.50 -21.70
C CYS A 314 18.59 -16.61 -20.45
N ILE A 315 17.98 -16.95 -19.31
CA ILE A 315 18.66 -17.23 -18.04
C ILE A 315 18.26 -18.64 -17.60
N SER A 316 19.22 -19.46 -17.20
CA SER A 316 18.97 -20.79 -16.65
C SER A 316 19.63 -20.92 -15.29
N VAL A 317 18.85 -21.30 -14.28
CA VAL A 317 19.27 -21.57 -12.90
C VAL A 317 19.04 -23.05 -12.63
N LEU A 318 20.10 -23.80 -12.35
CA LEU A 318 20.04 -25.23 -12.06
C LEU A 318 20.16 -25.51 -10.56
N ARG A 319 19.69 -26.68 -10.11
CA ARG A 319 19.90 -27.17 -8.74
C ARG A 319 19.25 -26.33 -7.64
N LEU A 320 18.06 -25.79 -7.91
CA LEU A 320 17.21 -25.24 -6.86
C LEU A 320 16.73 -26.38 -5.94
N PRO A 321 16.64 -26.13 -4.61
CA PRO A 321 16.18 -27.15 -3.69
C PRO A 321 14.76 -27.68 -4.01
N PRO A 322 14.51 -28.99 -3.89
CA PRO A 322 13.24 -29.63 -4.25
C PRO A 322 12.04 -29.16 -3.42
N LYS A 323 12.29 -28.59 -2.23
CA LYS A 323 11.24 -28.11 -1.31
C LYS A 323 10.51 -26.84 -1.78
N HIS A 324 11.08 -26.09 -2.72
CA HIS A 324 10.55 -24.77 -3.08
C HIS A 324 9.42 -24.86 -4.11
N THR A 325 8.18 -24.68 -3.68
CA THR A 325 6.99 -24.67 -4.55
C THR A 325 6.96 -23.45 -5.50
N PRO A 326 6.20 -23.51 -6.62
CA PRO A 326 6.01 -22.34 -7.48
C PRO A 326 5.52 -21.11 -6.71
N GLU A 327 4.58 -21.30 -5.78
CA GLU A 327 4.01 -20.23 -4.96
C GLU A 327 5.11 -19.53 -4.15
N TYR A 328 6.03 -20.29 -3.55
CA TYR A 328 7.18 -19.72 -2.85
C TYR A 328 8.12 -18.99 -3.81
N LEU A 329 8.58 -19.67 -4.87
CA LEU A 329 9.57 -19.15 -5.83
C LEU A 329 9.12 -17.85 -6.50
N PHE A 330 7.82 -17.72 -6.76
CA PHE A 330 7.24 -16.55 -7.43
C PHE A 330 6.53 -15.61 -6.46
N SER A 331 6.57 -15.85 -5.15
CA SER A 331 5.86 -15.05 -4.15
C SER A 331 6.31 -13.58 -4.09
N ALA A 332 7.48 -13.24 -4.62
CA ALA A 332 7.98 -11.86 -4.67
C ALA A 332 7.43 -11.04 -5.87
N VAL A 333 6.61 -11.65 -6.73
CA VAL A 333 5.88 -10.96 -7.81
C VAL A 333 4.38 -11.11 -7.57
N PHE A 334 3.72 -10.02 -7.17
CA PHE A 334 2.32 -10.00 -6.73
C PHE A 334 1.38 -10.66 -7.73
N GLY A 335 1.56 -10.33 -9.01
CA GLY A 335 0.63 -10.72 -10.04
C GLY A 335 0.63 -12.22 -10.43
N ILE A 336 1.73 -12.93 -10.16
CA ILE A 336 1.84 -14.37 -10.52
C ILE A 336 1.00 -15.22 -9.58
N PHE A 337 0.97 -14.90 -8.28
CA PHE A 337 0.08 -15.54 -7.32
C PHE A 337 -0.63 -14.46 -6.52
N PRO A 338 -1.68 -13.83 -7.10
CA PRO A 338 -2.40 -12.80 -6.40
C PRO A 338 -3.05 -13.40 -5.15
N PRO A 339 -3.04 -12.69 -4.01
CA PRO A 339 -3.73 -13.12 -2.80
C PRO A 339 -5.23 -13.32 -3.04
N THR A 340 -5.83 -14.27 -2.33
CA THR A 340 -7.26 -14.57 -2.45
C THR A 340 -8.15 -13.44 -1.95
N ARG A 341 -7.71 -12.71 -0.91
CA ARG A 341 -8.43 -11.59 -0.32
C ARG A 341 -7.69 -10.29 -0.60
N GLN A 342 -8.20 -9.54 -1.58
CA GLN A 342 -7.69 -8.24 -1.98
C GLN A 342 -8.84 -7.26 -2.19
N TRP A 343 -8.54 -5.98 -2.04
CA TRP A 343 -9.47 -4.89 -2.22
C TRP A 343 -8.81 -3.80 -3.06
N ARG A 344 -9.48 -3.43 -4.14
CA ARG A 344 -9.06 -2.36 -5.04
C ARG A 344 -10.19 -1.34 -5.12
N LEU A 345 -9.86 -0.09 -4.85
CA LEU A 345 -10.77 1.03 -5.04
C LEU A 345 -10.69 1.54 -6.48
N ASP A 346 -11.79 2.10 -6.99
CA ASP A 346 -11.82 2.70 -8.31
C ASP A 346 -10.86 3.90 -8.38
N ASN A 347 -10.08 3.98 -9.46
CA ASN A 347 -9.09 5.05 -9.68
C ASN A 347 -8.01 5.17 -8.59
N SER A 348 -7.78 4.10 -7.82
CA SER A 348 -6.73 4.03 -6.82
C SER A 348 -5.47 3.36 -7.36
N ASN A 349 -4.32 3.85 -6.91
CA ASN A 349 -3.02 3.21 -7.10
C ASN A 349 -2.70 2.19 -6.00
N VAL A 350 -3.56 2.05 -4.98
CA VAL A 350 -3.34 1.23 -3.80
C VAL A 350 -4.27 0.01 -3.87
N VAL A 351 -3.67 -1.17 -3.84
CA VAL A 351 -4.38 -2.43 -3.63
C VAL A 351 -4.05 -2.94 -2.24
N PHE A 352 -5.06 -3.05 -1.40
CA PHE A 352 -4.94 -3.66 -0.08
C PHE A 352 -5.14 -5.17 -0.21
N PHE A 353 -4.41 -5.96 0.55
CA PHE A 353 -4.62 -7.41 0.57
C PHE A 353 -4.18 -8.05 1.87
N MET A 354 -4.73 -9.24 2.14
CA MET A 354 -4.28 -10.10 3.23
C MET A 354 -3.34 -11.16 2.69
N GLY A 355 -2.18 -11.32 3.31
CA GLY A 355 -1.30 -12.45 3.05
C GLY A 355 -1.93 -13.78 3.48
N ALA A 356 -1.26 -14.89 3.16
CA ALA A 356 -1.61 -16.19 3.75
C ALA A 356 -1.60 -16.09 5.29
N HIS A 357 -2.49 -16.82 5.97
CA HIS A 357 -2.60 -16.77 7.43
C HIS A 357 -1.22 -16.95 8.09
N SER A 358 -0.83 -16.04 8.99
CA SER A 358 0.49 -15.93 9.66
C SER A 358 1.66 -15.31 8.88
N ALA A 359 1.48 -14.93 7.61
CA ALA A 359 2.54 -14.23 6.88
C ALA A 359 2.69 -12.78 7.37
N GLU A 360 3.94 -12.32 7.51
CA GLU A 360 4.21 -10.89 7.72
C GLU A 360 3.59 -10.06 6.58
N PRO A 361 3.08 -8.85 6.89
CA PRO A 361 2.60 -7.92 5.89
C PRO A 361 3.70 -7.59 4.88
N ARG A 362 3.30 -7.57 3.60
CA ARG A 362 4.21 -7.31 2.49
C ARG A 362 3.88 -5.99 1.83
N PHE A 363 4.92 -5.35 1.32
CA PHE A 363 4.79 -4.18 0.47
C PHE A 363 5.28 -4.53 -0.93
N TYR A 364 4.41 -4.38 -1.92
CA TYR A 364 4.73 -4.48 -3.34
C TYR A 364 4.65 -3.09 -3.96
N TYR A 365 5.61 -2.79 -4.83
CA TYR A 365 5.60 -1.61 -5.67
C TYR A 365 5.54 -2.04 -7.13
N ARG A 366 4.43 -1.70 -7.81
CA ARG A 366 4.12 -2.11 -9.18
C ARG A 366 4.32 -3.62 -9.39
N ASP A 367 3.73 -4.40 -8.49
CA ASP A 367 3.77 -5.86 -8.42
C ASP A 367 5.10 -6.47 -7.97
N GLN A 368 6.10 -5.66 -7.59
CA GLN A 368 7.42 -6.12 -7.16
C GLN A 368 7.57 -6.01 -5.64
N TYR A 369 7.90 -7.10 -4.96
CA TYR A 369 8.13 -7.08 -3.53
C TYR A 369 9.32 -6.19 -3.17
N VAL A 370 9.13 -5.29 -2.20
CA VAL A 370 10.17 -4.42 -1.63
C VAL A 370 10.31 -4.75 -0.16
N GLN A 371 11.46 -5.30 0.22
CA GLN A 371 11.69 -5.83 1.57
C GLN A 371 11.55 -4.76 2.65
N ARG A 372 12.14 -3.58 2.43
CA ARG A 372 12.07 -2.43 3.33
C ARG A 372 11.11 -1.37 2.78
N GLY A 373 9.92 -1.82 2.38
CA GLY A 373 8.81 -0.95 2.01
C GLY A 373 8.09 -0.36 3.23
N ILE A 374 7.11 0.53 2.99
CA ILE A 374 6.20 1.02 4.03
C ILE A 374 5.19 -0.10 4.30
N ARG A 375 5.38 -0.81 5.41
CA ARG A 375 4.50 -1.90 5.82
C ARG A 375 3.49 -1.38 6.83
N LEU A 376 2.26 -1.85 6.72
CA LEU A 376 1.32 -1.81 7.83
C LEU A 376 1.58 -3.02 8.74
N ALA A 377 1.03 -3.03 9.93
CA ALA A 377 1.17 -4.10 10.92
C ALA A 377 0.52 -5.41 10.49
N HIS A 378 -0.61 -5.41 9.78
CA HIS A 378 -1.39 -6.61 9.44
C HIS A 378 -1.80 -6.66 7.96
N ILE A 379 -2.12 -5.52 7.35
CA ILE A 379 -2.54 -5.44 5.95
C ILE A 379 -1.33 -5.23 5.03
N SER A 380 -1.33 -5.93 3.90
CA SER A 380 -0.32 -5.75 2.87
C SER A 380 -0.78 -4.78 1.79
N ILE A 381 0.17 -4.14 1.11
CA ILE A 381 -0.09 -3.11 0.09
C ILE A 381 0.63 -3.47 -1.20
N ASN A 382 -0.06 -3.33 -2.34
CA ASN A 382 0.57 -3.21 -3.66
C ASN A 382 0.28 -1.81 -4.21
N TYR A 383 1.32 -1.01 -4.36
CA TYR A 383 1.22 0.39 -4.80
C TYR A 383 1.70 0.55 -6.24
N HIS A 384 0.88 1.14 -7.10
CA HIS A 384 1.12 1.29 -8.54
C HIS A 384 1.50 2.72 -8.96
N GLY A 385 1.56 3.66 -8.01
CA GLY A 385 1.94 5.04 -8.28
C GLY A 385 3.45 5.22 -8.50
N GLU A 386 3.98 6.35 -8.04
CA GLU A 386 5.41 6.68 -8.16
C GLU A 386 6.11 6.65 -6.81
N LEU A 387 7.21 5.89 -6.73
CA LEU A 387 8.17 5.84 -5.63
C LEU A 387 9.58 5.75 -6.20
N GLU A 388 10.54 6.20 -5.40
CA GLU A 388 11.96 5.95 -5.65
C GLU A 388 12.43 4.77 -4.81
N LEU A 389 13.08 3.81 -5.46
CA LEU A 389 13.69 2.66 -4.79
C LEU A 389 15.20 2.82 -4.71
N SER A 390 15.81 2.16 -3.75
CA SER A 390 17.25 2.00 -3.69
C SER A 390 17.77 1.25 -4.94
N PRO A 391 19.04 1.41 -5.35
CA PRO A 391 19.56 0.78 -6.57
C PRO A 391 19.53 -0.75 -6.58
N ASP A 392 19.43 -1.39 -5.41
CA ASP A 392 19.26 -2.84 -5.21
C ASP A 392 17.78 -3.25 -5.05
N HIS A 393 16.85 -2.30 -5.20
CA HIS A 393 15.40 -2.44 -5.09
C HIS A 393 14.88 -3.00 -3.76
N THR A 394 15.70 -2.96 -2.69
CA THR A 394 15.32 -3.50 -1.39
C THR A 394 14.57 -2.52 -0.52
N ALA A 395 14.69 -1.20 -0.75
CA ALA A 395 14.11 -0.16 0.09
C ALA A 395 13.50 0.99 -0.72
N ILE A 396 12.57 1.72 -0.09
CA ILE A 396 12.06 2.99 -0.61
C ILE A 396 13.02 4.10 -0.15
N VAL A 397 13.47 4.95 -1.08
CA VAL A 397 14.32 6.09 -0.76
C VAL A 397 13.46 7.21 -0.19
N ARG A 398 13.83 7.71 0.99
CA ARG A 398 13.26 8.94 1.56
C ARG A 398 13.96 10.12 0.91
N ASP A 399 13.46 10.53 -0.24
CA ASP A 399 14.06 11.59 -1.05
C ASP A 399 13.26 12.89 -0.97
N LYS A 400 13.81 13.97 -1.56
CA LYS A 400 13.18 15.30 -1.56
C LYS A 400 12.16 15.50 -2.69
N SER A 401 11.92 14.51 -3.56
CA SER A 401 10.95 14.63 -4.65
C SER A 401 9.50 14.75 -4.16
N GLY A 402 9.22 14.38 -2.91
CA GLY A 402 7.86 14.36 -2.36
C GLY A 402 7.04 13.15 -2.81
N LYS A 403 7.60 12.20 -3.57
CA LYS A 403 6.88 10.98 -4.01
C LYS A 403 6.40 10.14 -2.83
N LEU A 404 7.19 10.05 -1.76
CA LEU A 404 6.79 9.36 -0.54
C LEU A 404 5.61 10.05 0.15
N GLU A 405 5.61 11.39 0.18
CA GLU A 405 4.52 12.20 0.75
C GLU A 405 3.25 12.08 -0.11
N GLN A 406 3.40 12.00 -1.43
CA GLN A 406 2.30 11.71 -2.33
C GLN A 406 1.71 10.33 -2.07
N TYR A 407 2.55 9.29 -1.94
CA TYR A 407 2.10 7.94 -1.58
C TYR A 407 1.33 7.95 -0.26
N THR A 408 1.84 8.58 0.80
CA THR A 408 1.13 8.61 2.09
C THR A 408 -0.20 9.36 1.97
N LYS A 409 -0.25 10.48 1.23
CA LYS A 409 -1.50 11.20 0.96
C LYS A 409 -2.52 10.35 0.19
N GLU A 410 -2.08 9.59 -0.81
CA GLU A 410 -2.92 8.65 -1.57
C GLU A 410 -3.41 7.50 -0.67
N LEU A 411 -2.52 6.89 0.10
CA LEU A 411 -2.87 5.84 1.06
C LEU A 411 -3.91 6.30 2.08
N GLY A 412 -3.74 7.49 2.66
CA GLY A 412 -4.69 8.06 3.61
C GLY A 412 -6.05 8.39 2.98
N ARG A 413 -6.06 8.90 1.74
CA ARG A 413 -7.30 9.12 0.96
C ARG A 413 -8.02 7.80 0.69
N ASP A 414 -7.28 6.80 0.22
CA ASP A 414 -7.84 5.53 -0.21
C ASP A 414 -8.32 4.71 1.00
N ALA A 415 -7.63 4.78 2.14
CA ALA A 415 -8.14 4.23 3.39
C ALA A 415 -9.45 4.90 3.85
N ASP A 416 -9.58 6.24 3.77
CA ASP A 416 -10.82 6.96 4.08
C ASP A 416 -11.97 6.56 3.14
N GLU A 417 -11.70 6.39 1.84
CA GLU A 417 -12.67 5.88 0.88
C GLU A 417 -13.07 4.42 1.18
N ALA A 418 -12.12 3.57 1.57
CA ALA A 418 -12.40 2.18 1.97
C ALA A 418 -13.30 2.11 3.19
N PHE A 419 -13.11 2.97 4.20
CA PHE A 419 -14.02 3.07 5.34
C PHE A 419 -15.46 3.38 4.91
N ARG A 420 -15.63 4.16 3.84
CA ARG A 420 -16.95 4.58 3.32
C ARG A 420 -17.62 3.52 2.45
N THR A 421 -16.84 2.79 1.65
CA THR A 421 -17.36 1.97 0.55
C THR A 421 -17.14 0.47 0.68
N LEU A 422 -16.18 0.03 1.50
CA LEU A 422 -15.76 -1.38 1.60
C LEU A 422 -15.77 -1.86 3.07
N PRO A 423 -16.91 -2.30 3.61
CA PRO A 423 -17.04 -2.67 5.03
C PRO A 423 -16.03 -3.73 5.51
N ASP A 424 -15.75 -4.73 4.67
CA ASP A 424 -14.80 -5.80 5.00
C ASP A 424 -13.37 -5.27 5.15
N LEU A 425 -12.94 -4.37 4.26
CA LEU A 425 -11.63 -3.72 4.36
C LEU A 425 -11.60 -2.73 5.50
N ALA A 426 -12.68 -1.96 5.71
CA ALA A 426 -12.80 -1.00 6.80
C ALA A 426 -12.57 -1.65 8.18
N GLY A 427 -13.12 -2.85 8.39
CA GLY A 427 -12.88 -3.63 9.62
C GLY A 427 -11.41 -3.99 9.82
N GLU A 428 -10.72 -4.44 8.77
CA GLU A 428 -9.29 -4.76 8.85
C GLU A 428 -8.45 -3.47 9.05
N LEU A 429 -8.76 -2.37 8.36
CA LEU A 429 -8.08 -1.08 8.53
C LEU A 429 -8.29 -0.51 9.94
N ALA A 430 -9.45 -0.76 10.56
CA ALA A 430 -9.68 -0.39 11.96
C ALA A 430 -8.84 -1.23 12.91
N VAL A 431 -8.69 -2.55 12.67
CA VAL A 431 -7.77 -3.40 13.44
C VAL A 431 -6.34 -2.90 13.31
N GLU A 432 -5.93 -2.58 12.08
CA GLU A 432 -4.62 -1.99 11.76
C GLU A 432 -4.36 -0.72 12.59
N ILE A 433 -5.28 0.24 12.58
CA ILE A 433 -5.17 1.50 13.33
C ILE A 433 -5.14 1.28 14.86
N LEU A 434 -5.83 0.26 15.37
CA LEU A 434 -5.85 -0.04 16.81
C LEU A 434 -4.57 -0.70 17.30
N LEU A 435 -3.86 -1.44 16.45
CA LEU A 435 -2.68 -2.24 16.80
C LEU A 435 -1.36 -1.55 16.44
N ASP A 436 -1.36 -0.63 15.49
CA ASP A 436 -0.13 -0.04 14.93
C ASP A 436 0.36 1.19 15.73
N ASP A 437 1.49 1.03 16.42
CA ASP A 437 2.16 2.10 17.17
C ASP A 437 3.29 2.80 16.37
N HIS A 438 3.57 2.34 15.15
CA HIS A 438 4.74 2.76 14.37
C HIS A 438 4.66 4.24 13.96
N PRO A 439 5.79 4.96 13.79
CA PRO A 439 5.80 6.34 13.30
C PRO A 439 5.17 6.54 11.92
N ASP A 440 5.22 5.51 11.08
CA ASP A 440 4.64 5.50 9.73
C ASP A 440 3.22 4.87 9.72
N ALA A 441 2.60 4.72 10.90
CA ALA A 441 1.31 4.06 11.05
C ALA A 441 0.19 4.74 10.25
N LEU A 442 -0.73 3.92 9.75
CA LEU A 442 -1.90 4.40 8.99
C LEU A 442 -2.68 5.46 9.77
N ALA A 443 -2.78 5.32 11.10
CA ALA A 443 -3.48 6.25 11.98
C ALA A 443 -2.95 7.70 11.91
N ARG A 444 -1.66 7.88 11.58
CA ARG A 444 -1.03 9.21 11.49
C ARG A 444 -1.20 9.84 10.10
N ILE A 445 -1.48 9.01 9.11
CA ILE A 445 -1.61 9.39 7.69
C ILE A 445 -3.08 9.63 7.33
N LEU A 446 -3.99 8.81 7.87
CA LEU A 446 -5.42 8.89 7.63
C LEU A 446 -6.00 10.18 8.22
N ARG A 447 -6.70 10.94 7.38
CA ARG A 447 -7.42 12.16 7.76
C ARG A 447 -8.87 12.05 7.26
N PRO A 448 -9.82 11.63 8.12
CA PRO A 448 -11.21 11.48 7.74
C PRO A 448 -11.76 12.79 7.15
N ARG A 449 -12.29 12.75 5.93
CA ARG A 449 -12.70 13.98 5.21
C ARG A 449 -14.15 14.36 5.47
N ASP A 450 -14.98 13.37 5.74
CA ASP A 450 -16.42 13.53 5.79
C ASP A 450 -17.00 12.93 7.06
N LYS A 451 -17.64 13.77 7.87
CA LYS A 451 -18.34 13.34 9.09
C LYS A 451 -19.64 12.59 8.79
N GLN A 452 -20.15 12.63 7.56
CA GLN A 452 -21.30 11.80 7.16
C GLN A 452 -20.95 10.31 7.20
N ALA A 453 -19.67 9.96 7.09
CA ALA A 453 -19.18 8.59 7.20
C ALA A 453 -19.06 8.06 8.65
N ALA A 454 -19.46 8.86 9.66
CA ALA A 454 -19.31 8.52 11.07
C ALA A 454 -19.89 7.14 11.43
N ALA A 455 -21.01 6.74 10.81
CA ALA A 455 -21.65 5.45 11.08
C ALA A 455 -20.82 4.26 10.59
N GLN A 456 -20.22 4.38 9.40
CA GLN A 456 -19.35 3.36 8.80
C GLN A 456 -18.07 3.19 9.64
N TYR A 457 -17.42 4.30 9.98
CA TYR A 457 -16.28 4.30 10.89
C TYR A 457 -16.62 3.68 12.25
N ARG A 458 -17.75 4.07 12.86
CA ARG A 458 -18.21 3.50 14.14
C ARG A 458 -18.39 1.99 14.05
N THR A 459 -19.01 1.51 12.97
CA THR A 459 -19.24 0.08 12.77
C THR A 459 -17.93 -0.69 12.63
N ALA A 460 -17.01 -0.18 11.79
CA ALA A 460 -15.69 -0.78 11.60
C ALA A 460 -14.87 -0.84 12.89
N PHE A 461 -14.76 0.27 13.61
CA PHE A 461 -14.03 0.33 14.89
C PHE A 461 -14.70 -0.51 15.99
N LYS A 462 -16.03 -0.58 16.04
CA LYS A 462 -16.73 -1.47 16.98
C LYS A 462 -16.34 -2.93 16.75
N LEU A 463 -16.40 -3.41 15.51
CA LEU A 463 -16.03 -4.78 15.15
C LEU A 463 -14.55 -5.06 15.41
N ALA A 464 -13.68 -4.11 15.06
CA ALA A 464 -12.25 -4.22 15.31
C ALA A 464 -11.92 -4.29 16.81
N MET A 465 -12.55 -3.45 17.65
CA MET A 465 -12.38 -3.52 19.10
C MET A 465 -12.88 -4.84 19.69
N GLN A 466 -14.04 -5.33 19.22
CA GLN A 466 -14.55 -6.64 19.65
C GLN A 466 -13.55 -7.77 19.34
N ARG A 467 -12.93 -7.74 18.16
CA ARG A 467 -11.94 -8.72 17.73
C ARG A 467 -10.62 -8.60 18.50
N VAL A 468 -10.07 -7.40 18.62
CA VAL A 468 -8.75 -7.15 19.23
C VAL A 468 -8.79 -7.39 20.74
N PHE A 469 -9.84 -6.90 21.41
CA PHE A 469 -9.97 -6.99 22.87
C PHE A 469 -10.81 -8.19 23.34
N GLN A 470 -11.23 -9.07 22.41
CA GLN A 470 -12.01 -10.29 22.69
C GLN A 470 -13.29 -10.03 23.50
N LEU A 471 -13.98 -8.93 23.16
CA LEU A 471 -15.20 -8.49 23.86
C LEU A 471 -16.43 -9.20 23.29
N ALA A 472 -17.44 -9.43 24.13
CA ALA A 472 -18.65 -10.10 23.71
C ALA A 472 -19.48 -9.19 22.77
N GLY A 473 -20.21 -9.79 21.82
CA GLY A 473 -20.94 -9.09 20.77
C GLY A 473 -22.01 -8.08 21.26
N SER A 474 -22.44 -8.18 22.53
CA SER A 474 -23.47 -7.36 23.16
C SER A 474 -22.96 -6.10 23.86
N ASP A 475 -21.65 -5.93 24.01
CA ASP A 475 -21.13 -4.86 24.87
C ASP A 475 -21.33 -3.49 24.21
N ARG A 476 -21.85 -2.53 25.00
CA ARG A 476 -21.92 -1.11 24.61
C ARG A 476 -20.52 -0.48 24.68
N ILE A 477 -19.65 -0.94 23.82
CA ILE A 477 -18.23 -0.60 23.77
C ILE A 477 -18.04 0.86 23.40
N TYR A 478 -17.14 1.53 24.13
CA TYR A 478 -16.80 2.92 23.89
C TYR A 478 -15.29 3.16 24.05
N PRO A 479 -14.60 3.69 23.01
CA PRO A 479 -13.16 3.92 23.05
C PRO A 479 -12.79 5.12 23.93
N HIS A 480 -11.65 5.05 24.62
CA HIS A 480 -11.09 6.19 25.36
C HIS A 480 -9.56 6.18 25.40
N THR A 481 -8.98 7.32 25.78
CA THR A 481 -7.57 7.50 26.13
C THR A 481 -7.38 7.49 27.66
N GLN A 482 -6.16 7.32 28.20
CA GLN A 482 -5.88 7.17 29.65
C GLN A 482 -6.19 8.39 30.56
N THR A 483 -7.18 9.22 30.23
CA THR A 483 -7.60 10.35 31.06
C THR A 483 -8.53 9.87 32.19
N GLU A 484 -8.02 9.82 33.42
CA GLU A 484 -8.74 9.31 34.60
C GLU A 484 -10.07 10.04 34.89
N SER A 485 -10.19 11.33 34.54
CA SER A 485 -11.39 12.15 34.80
C SER A 485 -12.66 11.56 34.19
N ASP A 486 -12.52 10.90 33.05
CA ASP A 486 -13.64 10.48 32.20
C ASP A 486 -14.08 9.03 32.49
N LEU A 487 -13.24 8.25 33.19
CA LEU A 487 -13.51 6.85 33.51
C LEU A 487 -14.77 6.68 34.38
N SER A 488 -15.07 7.67 35.22
CA SER A 488 -16.26 7.66 36.08
C SER A 488 -17.58 7.73 35.28
N ILE A 489 -17.57 8.22 34.04
CA ILE A 489 -18.76 8.46 33.22
C ILE A 489 -19.24 7.15 32.56
N PHE A 490 -18.33 6.25 32.17
CA PHE A 490 -18.70 5.03 31.43
C PHE A 490 -19.66 4.10 32.18
N PRO A 491 -19.40 3.71 33.45
CA PRO A 491 -20.31 2.84 34.19
C PRO A 491 -21.70 3.46 34.36
N GLN A 492 -21.77 4.79 34.48
CA GLN A 492 -23.03 5.50 34.62
C GLN A 492 -23.87 5.37 33.36
N LEU A 493 -23.28 5.52 32.18
CA LEU A 493 -23.97 5.42 30.89
C LEU A 493 -24.21 3.95 30.45
N GLY A 494 -23.80 2.98 31.26
CA GLY A 494 -23.85 1.55 30.91
C GLY A 494 -22.99 1.23 29.70
N LEU A 495 -21.84 1.90 29.57
CA LEU A 495 -20.87 1.69 28.50
C LEU A 495 -19.67 0.91 29.02
N HIS A 496 -19.10 0.07 28.16
CA HIS A 496 -17.86 -0.65 28.44
C HIS A 496 -16.66 0.14 27.89
N PRO A 497 -15.82 0.73 28.75
CA PRO A 497 -14.66 1.51 28.31
C PRO A 497 -13.60 0.60 27.67
N VAL A 498 -13.08 1.00 26.52
CA VAL A 498 -11.95 0.33 25.85
C VAL A 498 -10.81 1.31 25.69
N LEU A 499 -9.68 1.00 26.34
CA LEU A 499 -8.48 1.81 26.25
C LEU A 499 -7.81 1.62 24.90
N ILE A 500 -7.64 2.71 24.14
CA ILE A 500 -6.96 2.72 22.85
C ILE A 500 -5.84 3.77 22.80
N GLY A 501 -4.94 3.64 21.82
CA GLY A 501 -3.88 4.63 21.58
C GLY A 501 -4.44 5.99 21.16
N GLU A 502 -3.72 7.07 21.51
CA GLU A 502 -4.13 8.46 21.21
C GLU A 502 -4.30 8.70 19.70
N HIS A 503 -3.43 8.12 18.87
CA HIS A 503 -3.51 8.22 17.41
C HIS A 503 -4.79 7.57 16.86
N ALA A 504 -5.19 6.40 17.38
CA ALA A 504 -6.41 5.73 16.99
C ALA A 504 -7.64 6.53 17.43
N PHE A 505 -7.61 7.06 18.67
CA PHE A 505 -8.66 7.93 19.18
C PHE A 505 -8.82 9.20 18.34
N GLN A 506 -7.72 9.79 17.88
CA GLN A 506 -7.76 10.96 17.00
C GLN A 506 -8.51 10.67 15.69
N VAL A 507 -8.23 9.55 15.01
CA VAL A 507 -8.94 9.16 13.78
C VAL A 507 -10.44 8.94 14.06
N ILE A 508 -10.75 8.23 15.14
CA ILE A 508 -12.13 7.95 15.57
C ILE A 508 -12.89 9.26 15.85
N HIS A 509 -12.21 10.23 16.48
CA HIS A 509 -12.78 11.53 16.80
C HIS A 509 -12.96 12.41 15.57
N GLU A 510 -11.94 12.49 14.71
CA GLU A 510 -11.97 13.29 13.47
C GLU A 510 -13.04 12.81 12.50
N SER A 511 -13.26 11.49 12.41
CA SER A 511 -14.35 10.88 11.62
C SER A 511 -15.75 11.12 12.19
N GLY A 512 -15.86 11.57 13.45
CA GLY A 512 -17.14 11.72 14.15
C GLY A 512 -17.77 10.39 14.58
N ALA A 513 -17.06 9.27 14.45
CA ALA A 513 -17.56 7.94 14.80
C ALA A 513 -17.91 7.84 16.29
N TYR A 514 -17.02 8.34 17.14
CA TYR A 514 -17.23 8.49 18.57
C TYR A 514 -16.86 9.90 19.00
N LEU A 515 -17.66 10.47 19.89
CA LEU A 515 -17.38 11.76 20.51
C LEU A 515 -16.51 11.56 21.77
N PRO A 516 -15.87 12.60 22.31
CA PRO A 516 -15.35 12.53 23.66
C PRO A 516 -16.49 12.18 24.62
N ILE A 517 -16.25 11.31 25.60
CA ILE A 517 -17.34 10.72 26.40
C ILE A 517 -18.14 11.79 27.16
N ALA A 518 -17.48 12.83 27.66
CA ALA A 518 -18.15 14.00 28.26
C ALA A 518 -19.08 14.73 27.27
N HIS A 519 -18.73 14.83 26.00
CA HIS A 519 -19.56 15.44 24.97
C HIS A 519 -20.73 14.53 24.58
N TYR A 520 -20.50 13.22 24.47
CA TYR A 520 -21.57 12.23 24.25
C TYR A 520 -22.60 12.26 25.38
N ALA A 521 -22.15 12.31 26.64
CA ALA A 521 -23.03 12.43 27.81
C ALA A 521 -23.87 13.73 27.77
N ARG A 522 -23.29 14.85 27.32
CA ARG A 522 -24.03 16.11 27.09
C ARG A 522 -25.07 16.00 26.00
N GLN A 523 -24.73 15.41 24.87
CA GLN A 523 -25.68 15.22 23.79
C GLN A 523 -26.84 14.32 24.23
N LEU A 524 -26.55 13.21 24.91
CA LEU A 524 -27.59 12.34 25.48
C LEU A 524 -28.51 13.12 26.43
N ASN A 525 -27.96 13.92 27.35
CA ASN A 525 -28.78 14.77 28.22
C ASN A 525 -29.65 15.75 27.42
N ALA A 526 -29.09 16.40 26.39
CA ALA A 526 -29.82 17.39 25.58
C ALA A 526 -30.96 16.81 24.73
N ILE A 527 -30.80 15.56 24.25
CA ILE A 527 -31.81 14.88 23.42
C ILE A 527 -32.75 13.96 24.20
N SER A 528 -32.45 13.66 25.48
CA SER A 528 -33.32 12.83 26.32
C SER A 528 -34.73 13.39 26.38
N ASP A 529 -35.72 12.53 26.58
CA ASP A 529 -37.11 12.97 26.63
C ASP A 529 -37.31 14.02 27.73
N PRO A 530 -38.08 15.09 27.45
CA PRO A 530 -38.45 16.02 28.49
C PRO A 530 -39.29 15.26 29.50
N LEU A 531 -38.94 15.40 30.77
CA LEU A 531 -39.69 14.78 31.86
C LEU A 531 -41.14 15.29 31.76
N ARG A 532 -42.08 14.38 31.47
CA ARG A 532 -43.48 14.75 31.18
C ARG A 532 -44.03 15.60 32.33
N GLU A 533 -44.71 16.71 32.02
CA GLU A 533 -45.32 17.56 33.06
C GLU A 533 -46.32 16.80 33.95
N GLN A 534 -46.95 15.76 33.42
CA GLN A 534 -47.80 14.86 34.21
C GLN A 534 -47.02 14.05 35.25
N LEU A 535 -45.77 13.66 34.96
CA LEU A 535 -44.89 13.02 35.94
C LEU A 535 -44.41 14.03 36.98
N LEU A 536 -44.09 15.27 36.58
CA LEU A 536 -43.75 16.35 37.51
C LEU A 536 -44.89 16.71 38.49
N ASN A 537 -46.15 16.50 38.07
CA ASN A 537 -47.36 16.78 38.86
C ASN A 537 -47.96 15.53 39.53
N ALA A 538 -47.46 14.33 39.23
CA ALA A 538 -47.91 13.10 39.88
C ALA A 538 -47.32 13.03 41.29
N SER A 539 -48.16 12.74 42.29
CA SER A 539 -47.77 12.65 43.72
C SER A 539 -46.63 11.67 44.03
N GLU A 540 -46.23 10.83 43.07
CA GLU A 540 -45.19 9.82 43.19
C GLU A 540 -43.80 10.27 42.71
N VAL A 541 -43.69 11.38 41.97
CA VAL A 541 -42.40 11.95 41.58
C VAL A 541 -42.07 13.09 42.55
N PRO A 542 -40.84 13.15 43.11
CA PRO A 542 -40.43 14.26 43.96
C PRO A 542 -40.68 15.58 43.23
N ASN A 543 -41.55 16.43 43.79
CA ASN A 543 -41.81 17.76 43.25
C ASN A 543 -40.50 18.55 43.34
N TYR A 544 -39.76 18.71 42.23
CA TYR A 544 -38.44 19.33 42.21
C TYR A 544 -38.59 20.85 42.38
N PRO A 545 -38.47 21.39 43.61
CA PRO A 545 -38.73 22.79 43.83
C PRO A 545 -37.59 23.58 43.17
N GLY A 546 -37.96 24.63 42.43
CA GLY A 546 -36.99 25.53 41.81
C GLY A 546 -36.86 25.42 40.29
N LEU A 547 -37.50 24.46 39.62
CA LEU A 547 -37.51 24.44 38.16
C LEU A 547 -38.16 25.70 37.54
N SER A 548 -39.26 26.16 38.14
CA SER A 548 -39.89 27.44 37.77
C SER A 548 -38.92 28.61 37.94
N LEU A 549 -38.13 28.62 39.03
CA LEU A 549 -37.09 29.62 39.26
C LEU A 549 -36.00 29.57 38.19
N VAL A 550 -35.53 28.38 37.80
CA VAL A 550 -34.54 28.20 36.72
C VAL A 550 -35.07 28.74 35.39
N ARG A 551 -36.33 28.45 35.04
CA ARG A 551 -36.98 28.99 33.83
C ARG A 551 -37.04 30.52 33.85
N ILE A 552 -37.41 31.11 34.98
CA ILE A 552 -37.46 32.57 35.16
C ILE A 552 -36.05 33.18 35.07
N LEU A 553 -35.06 32.54 35.71
CA LEU A 553 -33.65 32.92 35.68
C LEU A 553 -33.10 33.01 34.27
N PHE A 554 -33.19 31.91 33.52
CA PHE A 554 -32.65 31.86 32.16
C PHE A 554 -33.45 32.72 31.20
N LYS A 555 -34.76 32.87 31.36
CA LYS A 555 -35.55 33.84 30.57
C LYS A 555 -35.11 35.29 30.84
N SER A 556 -34.72 35.60 32.07
CA SER A 556 -34.24 36.94 32.43
C SER A 556 -32.82 37.19 31.89
N ALA A 557 -31.95 36.17 31.94
CA ALA A 557 -30.58 36.25 31.43
C ALA A 557 -30.51 36.18 29.89
N LEU A 558 -31.42 35.42 29.26
CA LEU A 558 -31.58 35.22 27.82
C LEU A 558 -33.04 35.44 27.40
N PRO A 559 -33.45 36.70 27.19
CA PRO A 559 -34.83 37.02 26.79
C PRO A 559 -35.25 36.38 25.46
N SER A 560 -34.29 36.07 24.59
CA SER A 560 -34.51 35.44 23.29
C SER A 560 -34.72 33.92 23.37
N LEU A 561 -34.44 33.28 24.51
CA LEU A 561 -34.60 31.84 24.68
C LEU A 561 -36.06 31.51 25.06
N PRO A 562 -36.82 30.77 24.22
CA PRO A 562 -38.18 30.38 24.56
C PRO A 562 -38.21 29.54 25.83
N SER A 563 -39.20 29.76 26.71
CA SER A 563 -39.31 28.98 27.96
C SER A 563 -39.50 27.48 27.71
N ALA A 564 -40.07 27.11 26.56
CA ALA A 564 -40.21 25.72 26.12
C ALA A 564 -38.85 25.04 25.87
N ASN A 565 -37.81 25.82 25.59
CA ASN A 565 -36.46 25.31 25.34
C ASN A 565 -35.66 25.10 26.63
N ILE A 566 -36.26 25.38 27.81
CA ILE A 566 -35.66 25.16 29.12
C ILE A 566 -36.42 24.02 29.82
N SER A 567 -35.79 22.86 29.89
CA SER A 567 -36.46 21.60 30.25
C SER A 567 -35.61 20.74 31.17
N VAL A 568 -36.25 20.04 32.12
CA VAL A 568 -35.64 18.89 32.80
C VAL A 568 -35.85 17.68 31.92
N ARG A 569 -34.80 16.91 31.70
CA ARG A 569 -34.80 15.70 30.89
C ARG A 569 -34.68 14.47 31.77
N GLU A 570 -35.16 13.33 31.31
CA GLU A 570 -35.04 12.03 31.99
C GLU A 570 -33.60 11.47 31.99
N PHE A 571 -32.61 12.32 32.27
CA PHE A 571 -31.20 11.97 32.34
C PHE A 571 -30.80 11.80 33.81
N ARG A 572 -30.53 10.55 34.23
CA ARG A 572 -30.29 10.19 35.65
C ARG A 572 -28.80 10.09 36.03
N HIS A 573 -27.88 10.34 35.11
CA HIS A 573 -26.44 10.18 35.34
C HIS A 573 -25.85 11.36 36.14
N LEU A 574 -24.66 11.18 36.76
CA LEU A 574 -23.99 12.24 37.55
C LEU A 574 -23.60 13.43 36.68
N HIS A 575 -23.07 13.14 35.51
CA HIS A 575 -22.48 14.12 34.63
C HIS A 575 -22.95 13.92 33.18
N PRO A 576 -23.28 14.99 32.47
CA PRO A 576 -23.38 16.37 32.95
C PRO A 576 -24.72 16.65 33.65
N ARG A 577 -24.77 17.71 34.48
CA ARG A 577 -26.01 18.15 35.16
C ARG A 577 -26.84 19.13 34.34
N SER A 578 -26.20 19.84 33.44
CA SER A 578 -26.84 20.68 32.44
C SER A 578 -26.14 20.48 31.11
N ALA A 579 -26.87 20.62 30.02
CA ALA A 579 -26.33 20.55 28.68
C ALA A 579 -27.02 21.62 27.82
N TRP A 580 -26.22 22.38 27.08
CA TRP A 580 -26.72 23.28 26.06
C TRP A 580 -26.63 22.60 24.70
N SER A 581 -27.75 22.54 23.96
CA SER A 581 -27.73 22.20 22.55
C SER A 581 -27.82 23.46 21.70
N PRO A 582 -26.76 23.81 20.95
CA PRO A 582 -26.81 24.91 19.99
C PRO A 582 -27.85 24.66 18.90
N ASP A 583 -27.94 23.42 18.41
CA ASP A 583 -28.77 23.04 17.25
C ASP A 583 -30.26 23.19 17.55
N TYR A 584 -30.69 22.80 18.75
CA TYR A 584 -32.07 22.93 19.20
C TYR A 584 -32.33 24.21 19.99
N GLN A 585 -31.30 25.04 20.18
CA GLN A 585 -31.29 26.17 21.11
C GLN A 585 -31.94 25.81 22.45
N ASN A 586 -31.58 24.65 23.01
CA ASN A 586 -32.23 24.12 24.21
C ASN A 586 -31.23 24.00 25.38
N LEU A 587 -31.72 24.32 26.58
CA LEU A 587 -31.01 24.13 27.82
C LEU A 587 -31.68 22.98 28.58
N ALA A 588 -31.02 21.84 28.58
CA ALA A 588 -31.46 20.63 29.23
C ALA A 588 -30.83 20.51 30.62
N PHE A 589 -31.64 20.23 31.63
CA PHE A 589 -31.19 19.90 32.97
C PHE A 589 -31.42 18.42 33.23
N ALA A 590 -30.42 17.76 33.80
CA ALA A 590 -30.57 16.39 34.29
C ALA A 590 -31.55 16.37 35.47
N VAL A 591 -32.12 15.20 35.75
CA VAL A 591 -32.98 15.02 36.92
C VAL A 591 -32.17 15.36 38.19
N PRO A 592 -32.66 16.29 39.03
CA PRO A 592 -32.00 16.59 40.31
C PRO A 592 -31.86 15.33 41.16
N ARG A 593 -30.74 15.22 41.87
CA ARG A 593 -30.58 14.13 42.85
C ARG A 593 -31.30 14.46 44.13
N ASP A 594 -31.66 13.40 44.85
CA ASP A 594 -31.95 13.49 46.27
C ASP A 594 -30.74 14.13 46.96
N CYS A 595 -31.03 15.10 47.82
CA CYS A 595 -29.98 15.82 48.51
C CYS A 595 -29.54 15.00 49.71
N ASP A 596 -28.24 14.72 49.85
CA ASP A 596 -27.73 13.91 50.96
C ASP A 596 -28.13 14.48 52.34
N GLU A 597 -28.28 15.81 52.45
CA GLU A 597 -28.69 16.50 53.67
C GLU A 597 -30.21 16.45 53.93
N HIS A 598 -31.02 16.44 52.87
CA HIS A 598 -32.47 16.61 52.96
C HIS A 598 -33.26 15.35 52.54
N GLY A 599 -32.57 14.31 52.07
CA GLY A 599 -33.14 13.09 51.52
C GLY A 599 -34.12 13.36 50.38
N LEU A 600 -35.30 12.76 50.49
CA LEU A 600 -36.43 12.92 49.56
C LEU A 600 -37.22 14.23 49.76
N LYS A 601 -36.83 15.09 50.71
CA LYS A 601 -37.55 16.35 50.93
C LYS A 601 -37.26 17.32 49.78
N PRO A 602 -38.27 18.07 49.30
CA PRO A 602 -38.07 19.11 48.30
C PRO A 602 -37.04 20.13 48.80
N CYS A 603 -35.91 20.28 48.09
CA CYS A 603 -34.87 21.25 48.42
C CYS A 603 -34.31 21.92 47.16
N PHE A 604 -33.66 23.07 47.35
CA PHE A 604 -33.07 23.87 46.28
C PHE A 604 -31.55 23.65 46.14
N CYS A 605 -30.94 22.77 46.93
CA CYS A 605 -29.48 22.58 46.98
C CYS A 605 -28.87 22.17 45.63
N TRP A 606 -29.68 21.58 44.74
CA TRP A 606 -29.26 21.21 43.39
C TRP A 606 -29.12 22.40 42.43
N LEU A 607 -29.80 23.52 42.69
CA LEU A 607 -29.84 24.68 41.78
C LEU A 607 -28.44 25.27 41.56
N GLY A 608 -27.73 25.56 42.64
CA GLY A 608 -26.43 26.23 42.58
C GLY A 608 -25.40 25.52 41.69
N PRO A 609 -25.06 24.25 41.99
CA PRO A 609 -24.14 23.48 41.15
C PRO A 609 -24.59 23.37 39.70
N THR A 610 -25.90 23.22 39.47
CA THR A 610 -26.47 23.07 38.13
C THR A 610 -26.39 24.36 37.32
N LEU A 611 -26.62 25.51 37.96
CA LEU A 611 -26.47 26.84 37.35
C LEU A 611 -25.01 27.15 37.03
N ALA A 612 -24.07 26.76 37.89
CA ALA A 612 -22.64 26.91 37.62
C ALA A 612 -22.24 26.14 36.35
N VAL A 613 -22.61 24.86 36.25
CA VAL A 613 -22.34 24.05 35.05
C VAL A 613 -23.05 24.63 33.82
N ALA A 614 -24.29 25.11 33.96
CA ALA A 614 -25.03 25.71 32.85
C ALA A 614 -24.40 27.02 32.36
N ALA A 615 -23.83 27.82 33.25
CA ALA A 615 -23.07 29.01 32.88
C ALA A 615 -21.80 28.65 32.11
N ASP A 616 -21.07 27.62 32.56
CA ASP A 616 -19.85 27.15 31.90
C ASP A 616 -20.12 26.57 30.50
N GLU A 617 -21.25 25.89 30.31
CA GLU A 617 -21.68 25.37 29.00
C GLU A 617 -22.13 26.50 28.06
N TYR A 618 -22.73 27.57 28.58
CA TYR A 618 -23.20 28.69 27.78
C TYR A 618 -22.16 29.83 27.70
N LYS A 619 -21.09 29.63 26.92
CA LYS A 619 -20.06 30.68 26.70
C LYS A 619 -20.45 31.79 25.72
N GLY A 620 -21.67 31.74 25.16
CA GLY A 620 -22.12 32.63 24.08
C GLY A 620 -22.59 34.03 24.52
N SER A 621 -22.76 34.29 25.83
CA SER A 621 -23.21 35.59 26.33
C SER A 621 -22.47 35.98 27.61
N PRO A 622 -21.85 37.18 27.67
CA PRO A 622 -21.22 37.68 28.90
C PRO A 622 -22.24 37.91 30.04
N ARG A 623 -23.55 37.92 29.73
CA ARG A 623 -24.62 37.99 30.74
C ARG A 623 -24.81 36.68 31.49
N ILE A 624 -24.30 35.57 30.96
CA ILE A 624 -24.34 34.26 31.61
C ILE A 624 -22.95 33.97 32.16
N SER A 625 -22.70 34.50 33.35
CA SER A 625 -21.64 34.04 34.23
C SER A 625 -22.28 33.34 35.43
N ALA A 626 -21.55 32.43 36.07
CA ALA A 626 -22.01 31.81 37.30
C ALA A 626 -22.41 32.88 38.34
N GLU A 627 -21.61 33.94 38.47
CA GLU A 627 -21.86 35.07 39.37
C GLU A 627 -23.16 35.84 39.07
N ASN A 628 -23.44 36.10 37.77
CA ASN A 628 -24.67 36.77 37.36
C ASN A 628 -25.90 35.90 37.61
N LEU A 629 -25.83 34.61 37.28
CA LEU A 629 -26.92 33.66 37.56
C LEU A 629 -27.16 33.52 39.06
N TRP A 630 -26.10 33.49 39.87
CA TRP A 630 -26.19 33.47 41.33
C TRP A 630 -26.85 34.73 41.90
N THR A 631 -26.44 35.90 41.41
CA THR A 631 -27.01 37.19 41.83
C THR A 631 -28.49 37.28 41.49
N LEU A 632 -28.86 36.85 40.27
CA LEU A 632 -30.26 36.77 39.84
C LEU A 632 -31.06 35.77 40.69
N LEU A 633 -30.48 34.61 41.02
CA LEU A 633 -31.12 33.60 41.85
C LEU A 633 -31.39 34.15 43.24
N ALA A 634 -30.38 34.78 43.87
CA ALA A 634 -30.51 35.38 45.18
C ALA A 634 -31.61 36.45 45.23
N ASN A 635 -31.66 37.32 44.22
CA ASN A 635 -32.71 38.34 44.08
C ASN A 635 -34.11 37.73 43.88
N LEU A 636 -34.23 36.69 43.05
CA LEU A 636 -35.49 36.01 42.80
C LEU A 636 -36.00 35.26 44.02
N MET A 637 -35.13 34.57 44.74
CA MET A 637 -35.51 33.90 45.99
C MET A 637 -35.92 34.90 47.08
N GLY A 638 -35.20 36.02 47.20
CA GLY A 638 -35.57 37.10 48.13
C GLY A 638 -36.97 37.65 47.86
N ARG A 639 -37.30 37.88 46.58
CA ARG A 639 -38.62 38.41 46.16
C ARG A 639 -39.75 37.39 46.23
N HIS A 640 -39.50 36.13 45.83
CA HIS A 640 -40.57 35.13 45.71
C HIS A 640 -40.83 34.33 47.00
N LEU A 641 -39.83 34.18 47.86
CA LEU A 641 -39.96 33.39 49.09
C LEU A 641 -40.04 34.26 50.35
N GLY A 642 -40.04 35.60 50.22
CA GLY A 642 -40.03 36.52 51.36
C GLY A 642 -38.80 36.37 52.26
N MET A 643 -37.74 35.74 51.72
CA MET A 643 -36.52 35.41 52.45
C MET A 643 -35.49 36.55 52.35
N GLU A 644 -35.82 37.74 52.86
CA GLU A 644 -34.85 38.86 52.92
C GLU A 644 -33.68 38.55 53.87
N THR A 645 -33.78 37.52 54.71
CA THR A 645 -32.78 37.10 55.69
C THR A 645 -32.01 35.81 55.34
N ALA A 646 -32.21 35.18 54.17
CA ALA A 646 -31.62 33.87 53.85
C ALA A 646 -30.27 33.88 53.09
N LEU A 647 -29.79 35.05 52.67
CA LEU A 647 -28.45 35.17 52.05
C LEU A 647 -27.31 34.63 52.94
N PRO A 648 -27.34 34.79 54.29
CA PRO A 648 -26.33 34.23 55.18
C PRO A 648 -26.46 32.71 55.40
N THR A 649 -27.67 32.14 55.36
CA THR A 649 -27.89 30.71 55.64
C THR A 649 -27.51 29.79 54.47
N MET A 650 -27.58 30.27 53.22
CA MET A 650 -27.04 29.51 52.08
C MET A 650 -25.51 29.41 52.07
N LYS A 651 -24.79 30.28 52.79
CA LYS A 651 -23.34 30.17 52.97
C LYS A 651 -22.94 28.99 53.88
N GLY A 652 -23.89 28.36 54.58
CA GLY A 652 -23.64 27.26 55.51
C GLY A 652 -23.73 25.85 54.92
N CYS A 653 -24.16 25.69 53.66
CA CYS A 653 -24.16 24.37 53.02
C CYS A 653 -22.72 23.99 52.60
N PRO A 654 -22.16 22.86 53.08
CA PRO A 654 -20.77 22.45 52.83
C PRO A 654 -20.40 22.14 51.36
N GLY A 655 -21.34 22.27 50.40
CA GLY A 655 -21.07 22.26 48.95
C GLY A 655 -20.91 23.65 48.30
N LEU A 656 -21.05 24.73 49.08
CA LEU A 656 -21.05 26.13 48.63
C LEU A 656 -19.75 26.84 49.04
N ILE A 657 -18.59 26.26 48.70
CA ILE A 657 -17.30 26.91 48.92
C ILE A 657 -17.09 27.98 47.85
N LEU A 658 -17.19 29.25 48.26
CA LEU A 658 -16.78 30.41 47.48
C LEU A 658 -15.27 30.31 47.20
N LEU A 659 -14.87 30.20 45.92
CA LEU A 659 -13.52 30.56 45.51
C LEU A 659 -13.37 32.09 45.69
N PRO A 660 -12.38 32.59 46.45
CA PRO A 660 -12.17 34.01 46.57
C PRO A 660 -11.42 34.50 45.34
N VAL A 661 -12.05 35.33 44.51
CA VAL A 661 -11.36 36.12 43.49
C VAL A 661 -11.46 37.59 43.92
N GLU A 662 -10.33 38.15 44.32
CA GLU A 662 -10.16 39.56 44.60
C GLU A 662 -10.44 40.38 43.32
N ALA A 663 -11.38 41.33 43.40
CA ALA A 663 -11.55 42.36 42.39
C ALA A 663 -10.73 43.62 42.79
N PRO A 664 -10.04 44.30 41.85
CA PRO A 664 -9.20 45.45 42.16
C PRO A 664 -9.95 46.81 42.15
N TYR A 665 -9.59 47.62 43.16
CA TYR A 665 -9.49 49.10 43.20
C TYR A 665 -10.68 50.04 42.96
N THR A 666 -10.98 50.88 43.95
CA THR A 666 -10.63 52.33 44.08
C THR A 666 -11.34 52.87 45.34
N SER A 667 -10.88 53.80 46.19
CA SER A 667 -9.63 54.52 46.47
C SER A 667 -9.88 55.37 47.74
N ALA A 668 -8.84 55.61 48.56
CA ALA A 668 -8.56 56.85 49.33
C ALA A 668 -8.27 56.68 50.85
N VAL A 669 -6.97 56.89 51.17
CA VAL A 669 -6.42 57.73 52.25
C VAL A 669 -6.18 57.15 53.66
N ALA A 670 -4.89 57.32 54.06
CA ALA A 670 -4.30 57.53 55.40
C ALA A 670 -3.78 56.34 56.24
N LEU A 671 -2.45 56.21 56.16
CA LEU A 671 -1.46 56.28 57.25
C LEU A 671 -1.42 55.23 58.39
N THR A 672 -0.17 54.72 58.52
CA THR A 672 0.63 54.47 59.73
C THR A 672 0.69 53.09 60.40
N THR A 673 1.96 52.64 60.50
CA THR A 673 2.61 51.78 61.52
C THR A 673 2.21 50.31 61.56
N SER A 674 3.06 49.35 61.95
CA SER A 674 4.50 49.12 62.05
C SER A 674 4.62 47.72 62.68
N ARG A 675 5.76 47.05 62.53
CA ARG A 675 6.25 45.94 63.39
C ARG A 675 5.50 44.60 63.26
N THR A 676 6.09 43.41 63.34
CA THR A 676 7.47 42.85 63.34
C THR A 676 7.27 41.33 63.46
N SER A 677 8.07 40.54 62.72
CA SER A 677 8.78 39.33 63.21
C SER A 677 7.91 38.12 63.62
N THR A 678 8.20 36.86 63.31
CA THR A 678 9.51 36.20 63.49
C THR A 678 9.53 34.86 62.74
N MET A 679 10.76 34.52 62.34
CA MET A 679 11.30 33.25 61.85
C MET A 679 10.75 31.98 62.53
N VAL A 680 10.81 30.82 61.85
CA VAL A 680 11.94 29.86 61.86
C VAL A 680 11.62 28.64 60.97
N ASN A 681 12.58 28.31 60.11
CA ASN A 681 13.05 27.03 59.53
C ASN A 681 12.27 25.73 59.85
N THR A 682 12.27 24.69 59.01
CA THR A 682 13.48 23.99 58.50
C THR A 682 13.08 22.91 57.46
N THR A 683 13.91 22.76 56.40
CA THR A 683 14.42 21.51 55.74
C THR A 683 13.43 20.39 55.33
N SER A 684 13.55 19.68 54.20
CA SER A 684 14.70 19.21 53.41
C SER A 684 14.20 18.56 52.10
N GLY A 685 15.11 18.31 51.14
CA GLY A 685 14.98 17.17 50.22
C GLY A 685 14.90 17.49 48.73
N ALA A 686 16.01 17.97 48.16
CA ALA A 686 16.22 18.01 46.72
C ALA A 686 16.77 16.66 46.21
N PHE A 687 16.30 16.22 45.03
CA PHE A 687 17.03 15.33 44.13
C PHE A 687 17.08 15.96 42.72
N GLN A 688 18.26 15.86 42.12
CA GLN A 688 18.77 16.63 41.00
C GLN A 688 18.22 16.19 39.65
N SER A 689 17.94 17.15 38.75
CA SER A 689 17.83 16.93 37.31
C SER A 689 19.13 17.30 36.60
N SER A 690 19.52 16.46 35.66
CA SER A 690 20.72 16.55 34.84
C SER A 690 20.57 17.53 33.67
N ALA A 691 21.68 18.19 33.36
CA ALA A 691 21.88 19.25 32.37
C ALA A 691 21.63 18.84 30.89
N PRO A 692 21.40 19.84 29.99
CA PRO A 692 21.41 19.66 28.54
C PRO A 692 22.82 19.92 27.93
N PRO A 693 23.14 19.37 26.75
CA PRO A 693 24.42 19.63 26.11
C PRO A 693 24.40 20.90 25.24
N ARG A 694 25.62 21.44 25.13
CA ARG A 694 26.06 22.69 24.53
C ARG A 694 25.77 22.81 23.03
N MET A 695 25.35 24.01 22.63
CA MET A 695 25.48 24.56 21.28
C MET A 695 26.96 24.79 20.92
N ILE A 696 27.31 24.47 19.69
CA ILE A 696 28.50 24.99 19.01
C ILE A 696 28.04 26.10 18.06
N ASP A 697 28.69 27.24 18.22
CA ASP A 697 28.54 28.48 17.47
C ASP A 697 29.26 28.37 16.11
N GLY A 698 28.72 29.05 15.10
CA GLY A 698 29.21 28.96 13.72
C GLY A 698 28.48 29.90 12.77
N SER A 699 28.75 31.20 12.93
CA SER A 699 28.24 32.32 12.14
C SER A 699 28.47 32.18 10.61
N ARG A 700 27.55 32.70 9.76
CA ARG A 700 27.59 34.06 9.16
C ARG A 700 26.88 34.12 7.78
N ASN A 701 26.30 35.30 7.53
CA ASN A 701 25.73 35.88 6.30
C ASN A 701 24.26 35.48 6.02
N GLY A 702 23.24 36.35 6.08
CA GLY A 702 23.19 37.81 6.09
C GLY A 702 22.55 38.30 4.79
N TYR A 703 21.22 38.46 4.76
CA TYR A 703 20.49 39.43 3.93
C TYR A 703 19.09 39.60 4.52
N THR A 704 18.85 40.75 5.13
CA THR A 704 17.53 41.28 5.46
C THR A 704 17.34 42.58 4.71
N GLN A 705 16.22 42.71 3.98
CA GLN A 705 15.51 43.98 3.91
C GLN A 705 14.01 43.74 4.16
N PRO A 706 13.33 44.70 4.83
CA PRO A 706 11.98 44.54 5.33
C PRO A 706 10.96 45.25 4.45
N LEU A 707 9.71 44.77 4.43
CA LEU A 707 8.56 45.64 4.16
C LEU A 707 7.38 45.23 5.04
N SER A 708 6.72 46.26 5.51
CA SER A 708 5.88 46.35 6.69
C SER A 708 4.39 46.47 6.34
N LEU A 709 3.55 46.06 7.30
CA LEU A 709 2.26 46.66 7.70
C LEU A 709 1.15 46.82 6.64
N SER A 710 -0.01 46.19 6.88
CA SER A 710 -1.15 46.89 7.51
C SER A 710 -2.33 45.97 7.82
N LYS A 711 -3.10 46.37 8.83
CA LYS A 711 -4.29 45.72 9.40
C LYS A 711 -5.57 46.24 8.72
N ARG A 712 -6.55 45.32 8.48
CA ARG A 712 -8.03 45.39 8.68
C ARG A 712 -8.85 46.61 8.16
N PRO A 713 -10.21 46.60 8.18
CA PRO A 713 -11.23 45.54 8.05
C PRO A 713 -12.39 45.94 7.07
N GLY A 714 -13.42 45.10 6.90
CA GLY A 714 -14.77 45.59 6.55
C GLY A 714 -15.63 44.72 5.62
N GLN A 715 -16.66 44.08 6.19
CA GLN A 715 -17.91 43.67 5.52
C GLN A 715 -18.76 44.94 5.19
N PRO A 716 -19.72 44.88 4.24
CA PRO A 716 -21.09 44.45 4.56
C PRO A 716 -21.79 43.66 3.44
N ALA A 717 -23.06 43.37 3.68
CA ALA A 717 -23.90 42.35 3.08
C ALA A 717 -24.95 42.89 2.07
N VAL A 718 -25.65 41.94 1.44
CA VAL A 718 -27.10 41.95 1.06
C VAL A 718 -27.53 42.52 -0.32
N ASP A 719 -28.27 41.64 -1.03
CA ASP A 719 -29.40 41.78 -1.96
C ASP A 719 -29.34 42.27 -3.43
N SER A 720 -29.80 41.34 -4.29
CA SER A 720 -30.92 41.46 -5.25
C SER A 720 -30.78 42.22 -6.58
N ILE A 721 -31.04 41.44 -7.65
CA ILE A 721 -31.90 41.69 -8.82
C ILE A 721 -31.88 43.11 -9.45
N LEU A 722 -31.38 43.22 -10.68
CA LEU A 722 -32.13 43.61 -11.90
C LEU A 722 -31.17 44.02 -13.03
N THR A 723 -31.52 43.55 -14.23
CA THR A 723 -30.96 43.84 -15.56
C THR A 723 -30.72 45.33 -15.86
N PRO A 724 -29.76 45.67 -16.74
CA PRO A 724 -29.85 46.90 -17.51
C PRO A 724 -29.91 46.67 -19.04
N LYS A 725 -30.83 47.43 -19.65
CA LYS A 725 -30.88 47.83 -21.06
C LYS A 725 -29.69 48.73 -21.44
N PRO A 726 -29.39 48.88 -22.74
CA PRO A 726 -28.11 49.39 -23.23
C PRO A 726 -28.03 50.91 -23.19
N ARG A 727 -26.81 51.43 -22.96
CA ARG A 727 -26.44 52.84 -23.11
C ARG A 727 -26.01 53.13 -24.54
N ASP A 728 -26.59 54.18 -25.09
CA ASP A 728 -26.10 54.96 -26.22
C ASP A 728 -24.65 55.43 -25.97
N ILE A 729 -23.80 55.24 -26.98
CA ILE A 729 -22.51 55.95 -27.09
C ILE A 729 -22.51 56.67 -28.43
N SER A 730 -22.53 58.00 -28.32
CA SER A 730 -22.30 58.96 -29.38
C SER A 730 -20.84 58.98 -29.83
N ALA A 731 -20.68 58.94 -31.15
CA ALA A 731 -19.76 59.72 -31.98
C ALA A 731 -18.38 60.15 -31.42
N ALA A 732 -17.32 59.61 -32.03
CA ALA A 732 -16.26 60.42 -32.64
C ALA A 732 -15.40 59.57 -33.60
N GLN A 733 -14.96 60.23 -34.68
CA GLN A 733 -13.90 59.85 -35.63
C GLN A 733 -14.29 59.06 -36.90
N GLN A 734 -14.66 59.85 -37.91
CA GLN A 734 -14.46 59.57 -39.33
C GLN A 734 -12.97 59.74 -39.69
N ASP A 735 -12.40 58.81 -40.46
CA ASP A 735 -11.84 59.10 -41.78
C ASP A 735 -11.38 57.82 -42.50
N HIS A 736 -11.56 57.83 -43.83
CA HIS A 736 -11.17 56.86 -44.87
C HIS A 736 -12.12 55.69 -45.22
N LEU A 737 -12.93 55.91 -46.27
CA LEU A 737 -13.43 54.86 -47.18
C LEU A 737 -13.42 55.39 -48.63
N PRO A 738 -12.96 54.62 -49.63
CA PRO A 738 -13.24 54.87 -51.03
C PRO A 738 -14.49 54.11 -51.51
N GLY A 739 -15.17 54.74 -52.49
CA GLY A 739 -16.27 54.29 -53.35
C GLY A 739 -16.90 52.91 -53.14
N ILE A 740 -18.18 52.92 -52.77
CA ILE A 740 -19.10 51.79 -52.95
C ILE A 740 -20.16 52.21 -53.95
N GLU A 741 -20.20 51.53 -55.09
CA GLU A 741 -21.26 51.67 -56.10
C GLU A 741 -22.60 51.12 -55.56
N PRO A 742 -23.74 51.70 -55.96
CA PRO A 742 -25.05 51.28 -55.46
C PRO A 742 -25.41 49.89 -55.99
N ARG A 743 -25.44 48.90 -55.08
CA ARG A 743 -25.99 47.56 -55.36
C ARG A 743 -27.49 47.68 -55.59
N THR A 744 -27.97 46.99 -56.62
CA THR A 744 -29.39 47.00 -56.98
C THR A 744 -30.17 46.04 -56.09
N ALA A 745 -31.45 46.32 -55.84
CA ALA A 745 -32.31 45.48 -54.99
C ALA A 745 -32.43 44.00 -55.46
N ALA A 746 -31.98 43.67 -56.68
CA ALA A 746 -31.88 42.31 -57.17
C ALA A 746 -30.72 41.53 -56.53
N ASP A 747 -29.60 42.19 -56.25
CA ASP A 747 -28.40 41.57 -55.68
C ASP A 747 -28.61 41.20 -54.20
N ASP A 748 -29.34 42.03 -53.46
CA ASP A 748 -29.70 41.75 -52.07
C ASP A 748 -30.66 40.56 -51.96
N ARG A 749 -31.56 40.39 -52.93
CA ARG A 749 -32.51 39.26 -52.94
C ARG A 749 -31.82 37.94 -53.27
N ALA A 750 -30.83 37.96 -54.17
CA ALA A 750 -29.99 36.79 -54.46
C ALA A 750 -29.13 36.39 -53.25
N SER A 751 -28.57 37.39 -52.55
CA SER A 751 -27.79 37.18 -51.32
C SER A 751 -28.62 36.54 -50.21
N VAL A 752 -29.84 37.05 -49.97
CA VAL A 752 -30.77 36.49 -48.96
C VAL A 752 -31.20 35.06 -49.31
N ASN A 753 -31.51 34.79 -50.58
CA ASN A 753 -31.88 33.43 -51.01
C ASN A 753 -30.72 32.44 -50.86
N ASN A 754 -29.48 32.89 -51.12
CA ASN A 754 -28.29 32.06 -50.93
C ASN A 754 -28.03 31.79 -49.43
N ALA A 755 -28.21 32.81 -48.58
CA ALA A 755 -28.12 32.63 -47.12
C ALA A 755 -29.19 31.67 -46.57
N LEU A 756 -30.43 31.75 -47.08
CA LEU A 756 -31.50 30.82 -46.72
C LEU A 756 -31.22 29.38 -47.21
N ALA A 757 -30.65 29.22 -48.40
CA ALA A 757 -30.23 27.91 -48.90
C ALA A 757 -29.11 27.30 -48.06
N GLN A 758 -28.13 28.10 -47.64
CA GLN A 758 -27.06 27.65 -46.74
C GLN A 758 -27.57 27.28 -45.35
N LEU A 759 -28.50 28.07 -44.79
CA LEU A 759 -29.16 27.73 -43.53
C LEU A 759 -29.96 26.42 -43.63
N SER A 760 -30.69 26.22 -44.73
CA SER A 760 -31.43 24.97 -44.97
C SER A 760 -30.51 23.75 -45.05
N LEU A 761 -29.36 23.87 -45.72
CA LEU A 761 -28.33 22.84 -45.78
C LEU A 761 -27.73 22.56 -44.40
N HIS A 762 -27.50 23.59 -43.60
CA HIS A 762 -26.97 23.44 -42.25
C HIS A 762 -27.97 22.73 -41.31
N PHE A 763 -29.26 23.09 -41.37
CA PHE A 763 -30.30 22.41 -40.60
C PHE A 763 -30.46 20.95 -41.00
N LYS A 764 -30.36 20.64 -42.30
CA LYS A 764 -30.39 19.25 -42.77
C LYS A 764 -29.20 18.45 -42.22
N SER A 765 -27.99 19.02 -42.27
CA SER A 765 -26.81 18.38 -41.68
C SER A 765 -26.93 18.14 -40.18
N MET A 766 -27.53 19.07 -39.43
CA MET A 766 -27.78 18.88 -38.00
C MET A 766 -28.83 17.79 -37.74
N HIS A 767 -29.88 17.73 -38.56
CA HIS A 767 -30.91 16.69 -38.46
C HIS A 767 -30.30 15.30 -38.70
N ASP A 768 -29.47 15.15 -39.74
CA ASP A 768 -28.79 13.89 -40.06
C ASP A 768 -27.85 13.45 -38.92
N GLN A 769 -27.15 14.39 -38.27
CA GLN A 769 -26.32 14.11 -37.09
C GLN A 769 -27.14 13.65 -35.87
N VAL A 770 -28.33 14.23 -35.66
CA VAL A 770 -29.24 13.81 -34.58
C VAL A 770 -29.76 12.39 -34.83
N GLU A 771 -30.15 12.06 -36.07
CA GLU A 771 -30.58 10.69 -36.41
C GLU A 771 -29.45 9.66 -36.22
N GLU A 772 -28.22 10.01 -36.58
CA GLU A 772 -27.07 9.13 -36.38
C GLU A 772 -26.77 8.90 -34.88
N LEU A 773 -26.81 9.95 -34.07
CA LEU A 773 -26.67 9.83 -32.61
C LEU A 773 -27.80 8.99 -32.00
N GLN A 774 -29.04 9.16 -32.46
CA GLN A 774 -30.18 8.36 -32.03
C GLN A 774 -29.97 6.86 -32.36
N SER A 775 -29.44 6.56 -33.55
CA SER A 775 -29.09 5.20 -33.97
C SER A 775 -28.00 4.58 -33.09
N GLN A 776 -26.97 5.36 -32.72
CA GLN A 776 -25.89 4.91 -31.84
C GLN A 776 -26.39 4.64 -30.41
N VAL A 777 -27.28 5.47 -29.87
CA VAL A 777 -27.91 5.25 -28.56
C VAL A 777 -28.73 3.96 -28.55
N ASN A 778 -29.51 3.71 -29.59
CA ASN A 778 -30.29 2.49 -29.71
C ASN A 778 -29.39 1.23 -29.75
N LYS A 779 -28.30 1.26 -30.53
CA LYS A 779 -27.31 0.17 -30.56
C LYS A 779 -26.66 -0.08 -29.19
N SER A 780 -26.36 0.97 -28.43
CA SER A 780 -25.83 0.82 -27.06
C SER A 780 -26.85 0.21 -26.11
N ASN A 781 -28.13 0.60 -26.20
CA ASN A 781 -29.19 0.02 -25.37
C ASN A 781 -29.42 -1.47 -25.68
N ASP A 782 -29.33 -1.86 -26.95
CA ASP A 782 -29.42 -3.28 -27.34
C ASP A 782 -28.23 -4.08 -26.77
N LEU A 783 -27.02 -3.52 -26.79
CA LEU A 783 -25.83 -4.14 -26.20
C LEU A 783 -25.92 -4.26 -24.68
N ILE A 784 -26.46 -3.25 -23.99
CA ILE A 784 -26.70 -3.30 -22.54
C ILE A 784 -27.70 -4.40 -22.22
N THR A 785 -28.82 -4.46 -22.94
CA THR A 785 -29.86 -5.49 -22.76
C THR A 785 -29.30 -6.90 -22.98
N ALA A 786 -28.46 -7.10 -24.00
CA ALA A 786 -27.79 -8.37 -24.26
C ALA A 786 -26.76 -8.74 -23.17
N LYS A 787 -26.13 -7.74 -22.54
CA LYS A 787 -25.20 -7.95 -21.43
C LYS A 787 -25.92 -8.33 -20.15
N ASP A 788 -27.06 -7.70 -19.87
CA ASP A 788 -27.91 -8.01 -18.70
C ASP A 788 -28.48 -9.43 -18.80
N GLN A 789 -28.90 -9.88 -19.98
CA GLN A 789 -29.33 -11.27 -20.22
C GLN A 789 -28.20 -12.29 -19.97
N ASN A 790 -26.95 -11.96 -20.34
CA ASN A 790 -25.79 -12.81 -20.05
C ASN A 790 -25.45 -12.85 -18.54
N ILE A 791 -25.68 -11.76 -17.81
CA ILE A 791 -25.48 -11.72 -16.36
C ILE A 791 -26.49 -12.64 -15.67
N VAL A 792 -27.78 -12.56 -16.03
CA VAL A 792 -28.82 -13.43 -15.49
C VAL A 792 -28.50 -14.92 -15.74
N GLN A 793 -28.08 -15.28 -16.97
CA GLN A 793 -27.67 -16.66 -17.26
C GLN A 793 -26.42 -17.10 -16.48
N LYS A 794 -25.53 -16.17 -16.15
CA LYS A 794 -24.34 -16.46 -15.34
C LYS A 794 -24.72 -16.69 -13.88
N ASP A 795 -25.65 -15.92 -13.34
CA ASP A 795 -26.16 -16.06 -11.97
C ASP A 795 -26.92 -17.38 -11.80
N GLU A 796 -27.73 -17.79 -12.77
CA GLU A 796 -28.37 -19.12 -12.77
C GLU A 796 -27.35 -20.27 -12.73
N ARG A 797 -26.23 -20.14 -13.46
CA ARG A 797 -25.13 -21.11 -13.43
C ARG A 797 -24.37 -21.12 -12.10
N ILE A 798 -24.28 -19.98 -11.41
CA ILE A 798 -23.66 -19.88 -10.08
C ILE A 798 -24.56 -20.58 -9.06
N VAL A 799 -25.86 -20.30 -9.06
CA VAL A 799 -26.83 -20.97 -8.19
C VAL A 799 -26.81 -22.49 -8.40
N ALA A 800 -26.75 -22.95 -9.66
CA ALA A 800 -26.62 -24.38 -9.96
C ALA A 800 -25.32 -25.00 -9.44
N LYS A 801 -24.21 -24.25 -9.43
CA LYS A 801 -22.94 -24.70 -8.84
C LYS A 801 -23.00 -24.76 -7.31
N ASP A 802 -23.63 -23.78 -6.67
CA ASP A 802 -23.75 -23.75 -5.21
C ASP A 802 -24.63 -24.90 -4.70
N VAL A 803 -25.72 -25.23 -5.41
CA VAL A 803 -26.52 -26.44 -5.14
C VAL A 803 -25.66 -27.69 -5.28
N ARG A 804 -24.83 -27.79 -6.33
CA ARG A 804 -23.96 -28.96 -6.53
C ARG A 804 -22.87 -29.08 -5.47
N ILE A 805 -22.34 -27.96 -4.98
CA ILE A 805 -21.36 -27.93 -3.88
C ILE A 805 -22.02 -28.43 -2.59
N ALA A 806 -23.24 -27.97 -2.27
CA ALA A 806 -23.98 -28.43 -1.09
C ALA A 806 -24.27 -29.94 -1.13
N GLU A 807 -24.60 -30.50 -2.30
CA GLU A 807 -24.76 -31.95 -2.49
C GLU A 807 -23.45 -32.71 -2.20
N LEU A 808 -22.31 -32.21 -2.71
CA LEU A 808 -21.01 -32.84 -2.50
C LEU A 808 -20.55 -32.78 -1.03
N GLU A 809 -20.84 -31.69 -0.33
CA GLU A 809 -20.55 -31.57 1.10
C GLU A 809 -21.35 -32.58 1.94
N GLU A 810 -22.61 -32.81 1.60
CA GLU A 810 -23.47 -33.79 2.26
C GLU A 810 -22.99 -35.23 1.98
N ASP A 811 -22.60 -35.55 0.74
CA ASP A 811 -22.00 -36.84 0.40
C ASP A 811 -20.68 -37.05 1.16
N MET A 812 -19.86 -36.01 1.32
CA MET A 812 -18.61 -36.09 2.08
C MET A 812 -18.86 -36.34 3.58
N ARG A 813 -19.89 -35.73 4.17
CA ARG A 813 -20.30 -36.04 5.56
C ARG A 813 -20.73 -37.50 5.71
N ARG A 814 -21.53 -38.02 4.79
CA ARG A 814 -21.95 -39.44 4.79
C ARG A 814 -20.76 -40.39 4.72
N LEU A 815 -19.75 -40.06 3.92
CA LEU A 815 -18.52 -40.86 3.83
C LEU A 815 -17.70 -40.81 5.13
N LEU A 816 -17.65 -39.66 5.81
CA LEU A 816 -16.99 -39.55 7.12
C LEU A 816 -17.73 -40.36 8.19
N ASP A 817 -19.06 -40.34 8.21
CA ASP A 817 -19.86 -41.15 9.12
C ASP A 817 -19.65 -42.65 8.87
N LEU A 818 -19.60 -43.08 7.60
CA LEU A 818 -19.24 -44.44 7.22
C LEU A 818 -17.82 -44.81 7.69
N GLY A 819 -16.87 -43.89 7.59
CA GLY A 819 -15.51 -44.07 8.10
C GLY A 819 -15.46 -44.26 9.61
N ASN A 820 -16.27 -43.50 10.36
CA ASN A 820 -16.38 -43.63 11.81
C ASN A 820 -16.97 -44.98 12.22
N VAL A 821 -18.06 -45.41 11.56
CA VAL A 821 -18.67 -46.75 11.78
C VAL A 821 -17.67 -47.87 11.45
N PHE A 822 -16.88 -47.72 10.38
CA PHE A 822 -15.84 -48.70 10.05
C PHE A 822 -14.75 -48.77 11.13
N SER A 823 -14.31 -47.62 11.64
CA SER A 823 -13.32 -47.54 12.72
C SER A 823 -13.83 -48.21 14.01
N GLU A 824 -15.08 -47.98 14.38
CA GLU A 824 -15.72 -48.65 15.53
C GLU A 824 -15.77 -50.17 15.36
N ASN A 825 -16.14 -50.65 14.17
CA ASN A 825 -16.18 -52.08 13.87
C ASN A 825 -14.78 -52.72 13.91
N VAL A 826 -13.74 -52.02 13.45
CA VAL A 826 -12.34 -52.49 13.55
C VAL A 826 -11.87 -52.58 15.00
N ALA A 827 -12.27 -51.61 15.83
CA ALA A 827 -11.98 -51.63 17.27
C ALA A 827 -12.67 -52.83 17.96
N GLN A 828 -13.95 -53.06 17.69
CA GLN A 828 -14.70 -54.22 18.21
C GLN A 828 -14.07 -55.55 17.76
N PHE A 829 -13.67 -55.65 16.49
CA PHE A 829 -13.03 -56.86 15.95
C PHE A 829 -11.68 -57.14 16.62
N SER A 830 -10.92 -56.08 16.91
CA SER A 830 -9.65 -56.17 17.63
C SER A 830 -9.85 -56.68 19.07
N GLU A 831 -10.91 -56.22 19.74
CA GLU A 831 -11.26 -56.68 21.09
C GLU A 831 -11.69 -58.16 21.09
N VAL A 832 -12.51 -58.58 20.12
CA VAL A 832 -12.91 -60.00 19.94
C VAL A 832 -11.69 -60.88 19.69
N LYS A 833 -10.76 -60.44 18.83
CA LYS A 833 -9.51 -61.14 18.55
C LYS A 833 -8.66 -61.29 19.82
N GLU A 834 -8.54 -60.23 20.63
CA GLU A 834 -7.78 -60.29 21.88
C GLU A 834 -8.41 -61.26 22.89
N ARG A 835 -9.74 -61.27 23.00
CA ARG A 835 -10.48 -62.24 23.83
C ARG A 835 -10.29 -63.68 23.35
N ALA A 836 -10.29 -63.90 22.03
CA ALA A 836 -10.04 -65.22 21.45
C ALA A 836 -8.62 -65.71 21.74
N VAL A 837 -7.61 -64.84 21.59
CA VAL A 837 -6.21 -65.15 21.93
C VAL A 837 -6.04 -65.45 23.42
N LYS A 838 -6.70 -64.69 24.31
CA LYS A 838 -6.70 -64.97 25.76
C LYS A 838 -7.30 -66.33 26.10
N ARG A 839 -8.43 -66.71 25.45
CA ARG A 839 -9.03 -68.04 25.63
C ARG A 839 -8.15 -69.16 25.12
N GLN A 840 -7.52 -68.98 23.96
CA GLN A 840 -6.58 -69.97 23.40
C GLN A 840 -5.32 -70.16 24.26
N ARG A 841 -4.86 -69.12 24.98
CA ARG A 841 -3.74 -69.24 25.93
C ARG A 841 -4.12 -69.89 27.26
N ALA A 842 -5.41 -69.88 27.61
CA ALA A 842 -5.92 -70.45 28.86
C ALA A 842 -6.32 -71.93 28.72
N ALA A 843 -6.69 -72.36 27.51
CA ALA A 843 -6.84 -73.75 27.12
C ALA A 843 -5.48 -74.36 26.79
#